data_AF-A0A6A1VW25-F1
#
_entry.id   AF-A0A6A1VW25-F1
#
_cell.length_a   1.000
_cell.length_b   1.000
_cell.length_c   1.000
_cell.angle_alpha   90.00
_cell.angle_beta   90.00
_cell.angle_gamma   90.00
#
_symmetry.space_group_name_H-M   'P 1'
#
loop_
_entity.id
_entity.type
_entity.pdbx_description
1 polymer ?
#
loop_
_entity_poly.entity_id
_entity_poly.type
_entity_poly.pdbx_seq_one_letter_code
_entity_poly.pdbx_strand_id
1 'polypeptide(L)'
;MHAHGLPSVASYMARFSLILSKTMKLEVDLASVNIERIEDVFCTGSDGNVVYDKGGKHRIHTDGTGFISEDLALHCPSNLYKGEKIKDEPIERNPNLDEVAGKLSAMKGLESNTREPPLLIQFRLFNNGFAVKGTFLVNKKLPPRTIQVRPSMIKVWMDPELSDVRTQNSLEIVGTSNQPKRTYLSRPLIALLSYGGVPREYFMDILLNALRDAQGAFSNKRAALRAMVRWMIYSVARMILSGIPLDESFLQYRLSKLMDEEKKSLKSGKLHVPECFYLMGTADPTGVLESDEVCVIWLKAFEIIRKEKETIKLLDNYLKKNYIPTAILYLKSRSDNGQISGKVLVYRNPGLHFGDIHILKATYVKALEPIIGNAKYAIFFPCKGPRSLADEIAGGDFDGDMYWVSRNPQLLEYFKESEPWSPTSSVHDMPNHDVPMRKPSDFSAAELEEELFKLFLTTRFQPSYSKSVAADSWLALMDRFLILEDDCIEEKAHVKANILQLIDIYYDALDAPKKGGRKSIASTEENQSHPVNENRSSRRIEGRNVSTLYGRENSFTSTSVLGSIYDTVSSYQAEDPSMKEVGKLPCFDVEVPKVCLDKWKELYDQYRQEMRTALQQGPEGKNEAADEVIKKYKMILYGAAEFEESKRVMEEIFNEALAIYHITYDYAKTRSASYCGFAWKVAGSALIQLYAKKGEGKDAIRALSDRREKGGIEEKEEEEKLRTYDVTRAIIVNDNNTMGFEDAKSYVKFPLPTRILEVYLKRSDTES
;
A
#
# COMPACT_ATOMS: atom_id res chain seq x y z
N MET A 1 -22.89 12.93 -16.98
CA MET A 1 -22.26 14.23 -16.64
C MET A 1 -22.39 15.18 -17.83
N HIS A 2 -22.73 16.46 -17.61
CA HIS A 2 -22.91 17.48 -18.66
C HIS A 2 -21.56 18.12 -19.03
N ALA A 3 -20.61 17.27 -19.46
CA ALA A 3 -19.22 17.67 -19.65
C ALA A 3 -19.02 18.63 -20.84
N HIS A 4 -19.98 18.75 -21.75
CA HIS A 4 -19.87 19.59 -22.95
C HIS A 4 -19.69 21.08 -22.65
N GLY A 5 -20.21 21.56 -21.50
CA GLY A 5 -20.04 22.95 -21.05
C GLY A 5 -18.68 23.27 -20.42
N LEU A 6 -17.73 22.33 -20.38
CA LEU A 6 -16.38 22.54 -19.85
C LEU A 6 -15.56 23.53 -20.71
N PRO A 7 -14.57 24.23 -20.14
CA PRO A 7 -13.86 25.31 -20.84
C PRO A 7 -12.93 24.86 -21.97
N SER A 8 -12.64 23.56 -22.12
CA SER A 8 -11.80 23.04 -23.21
C SER A 8 -11.93 21.53 -23.42
N VAL A 9 -11.60 21.05 -24.63
CA VAL A 9 -11.50 19.61 -24.98
C VAL A 9 -10.54 18.85 -24.06
N ALA A 10 -9.44 19.48 -23.63
CA ALA A 10 -8.50 18.88 -22.68
C ALA A 10 -9.12 18.69 -21.29
N SER A 11 -9.84 19.71 -20.78
CA SER A 11 -10.55 19.59 -19.50
C SER A 11 -11.69 18.56 -19.57
N TYR A 12 -12.38 18.46 -20.71
CA TYR A 12 -13.35 17.41 -21.02
C TYR A 12 -12.73 16.01 -20.92
N MET A 13 -11.64 15.76 -21.65
CA MET A 13 -10.94 14.48 -21.64
C MET A 13 -10.43 14.13 -20.23
N ALA A 14 -9.92 15.10 -19.48
CA ALA A 14 -9.49 14.90 -18.09
C ALA A 14 -10.63 14.41 -17.16
N ARG A 15 -11.89 14.78 -17.42
CA ARG A 15 -13.05 14.32 -16.62
C ARG A 15 -13.50 12.88 -16.93
N PHE A 16 -13.09 12.28 -18.05
CA PHE A 16 -13.40 10.86 -18.33
C PHE A 16 -12.73 9.92 -17.32
N SER A 17 -11.62 10.34 -16.71
CA SER A 17 -10.98 9.62 -15.60
C SER A 17 -11.88 9.41 -14.37
N LEU A 18 -12.95 10.20 -14.22
CA LEU A 18 -13.94 10.03 -13.15
C LEU A 18 -14.78 8.77 -13.38
N ILE A 19 -15.19 8.52 -14.62
CA ILE A 19 -16.00 7.34 -15.02
C ILE A 19 -15.13 6.08 -15.09
N LEU A 20 -13.85 6.22 -15.48
CA LEU A 20 -12.88 5.12 -15.51
C LEU A 20 -12.19 4.86 -14.16
N SER A 21 -12.67 5.49 -13.07
CA SER A 21 -12.14 5.24 -11.72
C SER A 21 -12.55 3.85 -11.24
N LYS A 22 -11.62 3.06 -10.69
CA LYS A 22 -11.98 1.84 -9.97
C LYS A 22 -12.74 2.19 -8.69
N THR A 23 -14.03 1.87 -8.66
CA THR A 23 -14.98 2.25 -7.60
C THR A 23 -15.88 1.08 -7.20
N MET A 24 -16.40 1.14 -5.98
CA MET A 24 -17.56 0.38 -5.53
C MET A 24 -18.78 1.30 -5.59
N LYS A 25 -19.83 0.93 -6.34
CA LYS A 25 -21.12 1.64 -6.24
C LYS A 25 -21.71 1.42 -4.84
N LEU A 26 -22.09 2.50 -4.17
CA LEU A 26 -22.83 2.44 -2.92
C LEU A 26 -24.31 2.27 -3.24
N GLU A 27 -24.92 1.20 -2.75
CA GLU A 27 -26.34 0.93 -2.96
C GLU A 27 -27.22 1.81 -2.04
N VAL A 28 -27.46 3.03 -2.50
CA VAL A 28 -28.36 4.02 -1.89
C VAL A 28 -29.29 4.61 -2.94
N ASP A 29 -30.56 4.83 -2.58
CA ASP A 29 -31.51 5.54 -3.45
C ASP A 29 -31.24 7.04 -3.38
N LEU A 30 -30.49 7.55 -4.37
CA LEU A 30 -30.15 8.97 -4.49
C LEU A 30 -31.36 9.89 -4.69
N ALA A 31 -32.52 9.39 -5.14
CA ALA A 31 -33.74 10.21 -5.19
C ALA A 31 -34.26 10.56 -3.79
N SER A 32 -33.87 9.78 -2.77
CA SER A 32 -34.21 10.00 -1.36
C SER A 32 -33.08 10.66 -0.55
N VAL A 33 -31.97 11.03 -1.18
CA VAL A 33 -30.82 11.68 -0.54
C VAL A 33 -30.88 13.18 -0.76
N ASN A 34 -30.86 13.93 0.34
CA ASN A 34 -30.75 15.39 0.33
C ASN A 34 -29.30 15.79 0.01
N ILE A 35 -29.04 16.23 -1.22
CA ILE A 35 -27.72 16.72 -1.64
C ILE A 35 -27.70 18.24 -1.58
N GLU A 36 -27.15 18.76 -0.48
CA GLU A 36 -26.99 20.18 -0.23
C GLU A 36 -25.68 20.72 -0.81
N ARG A 37 -25.68 21.99 -1.19
CA ARG A 37 -24.46 22.74 -1.53
C ARG A 37 -24.15 23.70 -0.39
N ILE A 38 -22.91 23.68 0.08
CA ILE A 38 -22.37 24.59 1.09
C ILE A 38 -21.16 25.32 0.50
N GLU A 39 -20.95 26.58 0.90
CA GLU A 39 -19.84 27.40 0.38
C GLU A 39 -18.47 26.84 0.77
N ASP A 40 -17.44 27.15 -0.03
CA ASP A 40 -16.06 26.91 0.37
C ASP A 40 -15.61 27.92 1.44
N VAL A 41 -14.73 27.48 2.36
CA VAL A 41 -14.15 28.38 3.36
C VAL A 41 -12.94 29.06 2.74
N PHE A 42 -13.01 30.37 2.54
CA PHE A 42 -11.93 31.15 1.94
C PHE A 42 -10.75 31.37 2.89
N CYS A 43 -9.55 31.43 2.34
CA CYS A 43 -8.37 31.89 3.08
C CYS A 43 -8.42 33.40 3.27
N THR A 44 -7.96 33.89 4.42
CA THR A 44 -8.01 35.31 4.78
C THR A 44 -6.64 35.85 5.21
N GLY A 45 -6.34 37.08 4.80
CA GLY A 45 -5.14 37.80 5.22
C GLY A 45 -5.21 38.24 6.68
N SER A 46 -4.11 38.80 7.19
CA SER A 46 -4.05 39.42 8.53
C SER A 46 -4.95 40.64 8.68
N ASP A 47 -5.41 41.21 7.56
CA ASP A 47 -6.40 42.29 7.44
C ASP A 47 -7.86 41.78 7.38
N GLY A 48 -8.06 40.46 7.36
CA GLY A 48 -9.37 39.81 7.22
C GLY A 48 -9.90 39.73 5.78
N ASN A 49 -9.19 40.25 4.78
CA ASN A 49 -9.62 40.18 3.39
C ASN A 49 -9.38 38.80 2.78
N VAL A 50 -10.21 38.40 1.82
CA VAL A 50 -10.05 37.12 1.10
C VAL A 50 -8.78 37.14 0.25
N VAL A 51 -7.97 36.08 0.37
CA VAL A 51 -6.73 35.93 -0.40
C VAL A 51 -6.99 35.24 -1.73
N TYR A 52 -6.38 35.77 -2.78
CA TYR A 52 -6.44 35.24 -4.14
C TYR A 52 -5.12 34.54 -4.51
N ASP A 53 -5.18 33.57 -5.41
CA ASP A 53 -4.00 33.02 -6.08
C ASP A 53 -3.54 33.94 -7.22
N LYS A 54 -2.39 33.62 -7.84
CA LYS A 54 -1.84 34.42 -8.95
C LYS A 54 -2.73 34.42 -10.21
N GLY A 55 -3.66 33.49 -10.33
CA GLY A 55 -4.64 33.42 -11.41
C GLY A 55 -5.93 34.20 -11.11
N GLY A 56 -6.01 34.91 -9.98
CA GLY A 56 -7.20 35.66 -9.58
C GLY A 56 -8.34 34.78 -9.02
N LYS A 57 -8.09 33.51 -8.70
CA LYS A 57 -9.06 32.63 -8.05
C LYS A 57 -8.92 32.72 -6.53
N HIS A 58 -10.01 32.63 -5.78
CA HIS A 58 -9.94 32.57 -4.32
C HIS A 58 -9.13 31.36 -3.83
N ARG A 59 -8.26 31.59 -2.83
CA ARG A 59 -7.66 30.52 -2.03
C ARG A 59 -8.69 29.99 -1.04
N ILE A 60 -8.70 28.68 -0.82
CA ILE A 60 -9.69 28.00 0.03
C ILE A 60 -9.04 26.98 0.98
N HIS A 61 -9.62 26.89 2.18
CA HIS A 61 -9.27 25.95 3.23
C HIS A 61 -9.97 24.59 3.11
N THR A 62 -10.95 24.44 2.22
CA THR A 62 -11.82 23.25 2.14
C THR A 62 -11.73 22.48 0.82
N ASP A 63 -10.68 22.69 0.01
CA ASP A 63 -10.64 22.12 -1.34
C ASP A 63 -10.77 20.59 -1.32
N GLY A 64 -11.84 20.07 -1.91
CA GLY A 64 -12.07 18.64 -2.07
C GLY A 64 -12.80 17.95 -0.92
N THR A 65 -13.17 18.63 0.19
CA THR A 65 -13.85 17.99 1.33
C THR A 65 -15.27 18.51 1.61
N GLY A 66 -16.19 17.59 1.81
CA GLY A 66 -17.60 17.81 2.15
C GLY A 66 -18.07 16.90 3.28
N PHE A 67 -19.38 16.79 3.50
CA PHE A 67 -19.94 15.99 4.60
C PHE A 67 -20.94 14.93 4.13
N ILE A 68 -21.05 13.87 4.93
CA ILE A 68 -22.05 12.81 4.78
C ILE A 68 -22.68 12.48 6.14
N SER A 69 -23.99 12.26 6.16
CA SER A 69 -24.72 11.82 7.36
C SER A 69 -24.32 10.41 7.78
N GLU A 70 -24.40 10.12 9.08
CA GLU A 70 -23.95 8.84 9.65
C GLU A 70 -24.67 7.62 9.04
N ASP A 71 -25.98 7.73 8.79
CA ASP A 71 -26.78 6.64 8.23
C ASP A 71 -26.32 6.24 6.83
N LEU A 72 -25.98 7.19 5.95
CA LEU A 72 -25.41 6.90 4.65
C LEU A 72 -23.98 6.36 4.76
N ALA A 73 -23.16 6.92 5.65
CA ALA A 73 -21.80 6.47 5.88
C ALA A 73 -21.72 5.02 6.39
N LEU A 74 -22.70 4.57 7.17
CA LEU A 74 -22.79 3.19 7.68
C LEU A 74 -23.01 2.14 6.58
N HIS A 75 -23.55 2.53 5.42
CA HIS A 75 -23.65 1.62 4.26
C HIS A 75 -22.27 1.34 3.67
N CYS A 76 -21.32 2.28 3.79
CA CYS A 76 -19.96 2.12 3.29
C CYS A 76 -19.20 1.02 4.07
N PRO A 77 -18.60 0.03 3.41
CA PRO A 77 -17.74 -0.93 4.10
C PRO A 77 -16.41 -0.29 4.50
N SER A 78 -15.91 -0.64 5.67
CA SER A 78 -14.56 -0.27 6.11
C SER A 78 -13.49 -0.98 5.28
N ASN A 79 -12.26 -0.43 5.32
CA ASN A 79 -11.09 -0.99 4.66
C ASN A 79 -11.20 -1.05 3.12
N LEU A 80 -11.81 -0.05 2.47
CA LEU A 80 -11.80 0.07 1.00
C LEU A 80 -10.54 0.76 0.46
N TYR A 81 -10.03 0.27 -0.67
CA TYR A 81 -8.99 0.93 -1.47
C TYR A 81 -9.14 0.59 -2.96
N LYS A 82 -9.23 1.62 -3.80
CA LYS A 82 -9.50 1.52 -5.25
C LYS A 82 -10.76 0.71 -5.60
N GLY A 83 -11.84 0.94 -4.86
CA GLY A 83 -13.13 0.24 -5.02
C GLY A 83 -13.14 -1.20 -4.49
N GLU A 84 -11.99 -1.79 -4.19
CA GLU A 84 -11.87 -3.15 -3.68
C GLU A 84 -11.83 -3.12 -2.14
N LYS A 85 -12.61 -4.01 -1.50
CA LYS A 85 -12.47 -4.23 -0.06
C LYS A 85 -11.12 -4.90 0.17
N ILE A 86 -10.22 -4.22 0.87
CA ILE A 86 -9.01 -4.85 1.40
C ILE A 86 -9.51 -6.00 2.26
N LYS A 87 -9.22 -7.23 1.84
CA LYS A 87 -9.43 -8.40 2.68
C LYS A 87 -8.64 -8.13 3.96
N ASP A 88 -9.32 -8.05 5.09
CA ASP A 88 -8.72 -8.45 6.36
C ASP A 88 -8.41 -9.94 6.16
N GLU A 89 -7.23 -10.24 5.60
CA GLU A 89 -6.90 -11.61 5.25
C GLU A 89 -7.01 -12.43 6.53
N PRO A 90 -7.90 -13.45 6.54
CA PRO A 90 -7.97 -14.30 7.69
C PRO A 90 -6.57 -14.90 7.83
N ILE A 91 -5.98 -14.75 9.01
CA ILE A 91 -4.98 -15.72 9.48
C ILE A 91 -5.64 -17.06 9.21
N GLU A 92 -5.08 -17.86 8.28
CA GLU A 92 -5.66 -19.15 7.89
C GLU A 92 -5.94 -19.92 9.17
N ARG A 93 -7.23 -20.07 9.48
CA ARG A 93 -7.64 -20.43 10.84
C ARG A 93 -7.31 -21.89 11.02
N ASN A 94 -6.31 -22.14 11.87
CA ASN A 94 -6.08 -23.47 12.39
C ASN A 94 -7.36 -23.89 13.13
N PRO A 95 -8.03 -25.01 12.76
CA PRO A 95 -9.28 -25.42 13.40
C PRO A 95 -9.13 -25.65 14.91
N ASN A 96 -7.93 -25.96 15.40
CA ASN A 96 -7.65 -26.07 16.85
C ASN A 96 -7.67 -24.70 17.58
N LEU A 97 -7.67 -23.57 16.85
CA LEU A 97 -7.92 -22.25 17.42
C LEU A 97 -9.41 -21.88 17.44
N ASP A 98 -10.29 -22.53 16.67
CA ASP A 98 -11.70 -22.13 16.61
C ASP A 98 -12.49 -22.46 17.89
N GLU A 99 -12.07 -23.45 18.69
CA GLU A 99 -12.69 -23.67 20.01
C GLU A 99 -12.36 -22.56 21.02
N VAL A 100 -11.12 -22.03 20.95
CA VAL A 100 -10.65 -20.90 21.79
C VAL A 100 -11.18 -19.58 21.26
N ALA A 101 -11.21 -19.40 19.94
CA ALA A 101 -11.78 -18.23 19.28
C ALA A 101 -13.31 -18.20 19.35
N GLY A 102 -13.98 -19.35 19.43
CA GLY A 102 -15.41 -19.48 19.70
C GLY A 102 -15.75 -19.03 21.12
N LYS A 103 -14.97 -19.45 22.12
CA LYS A 103 -15.07 -18.94 23.50
C LYS A 103 -14.74 -17.44 23.60
N LEU A 104 -13.78 -16.95 22.80
CA LEU A 104 -13.48 -15.51 22.69
C LEU A 104 -14.59 -14.71 21.96
N SER A 105 -15.29 -15.34 21.01
CA SER A 105 -16.42 -14.75 20.28
C SER A 105 -17.67 -14.67 21.16
N ALA A 106 -17.89 -15.67 22.03
CA ALA A 106 -18.89 -15.60 23.09
C ALA A 106 -18.61 -14.46 24.09
N MET A 107 -17.33 -14.13 24.35
CA MET A 107 -16.96 -12.94 25.15
C MET A 107 -17.09 -11.62 24.39
N LYS A 108 -16.95 -11.61 23.05
CA LYS A 108 -17.21 -10.42 22.22
C LYS A 108 -18.70 -10.04 22.17
N GLY A 109 -19.60 -10.98 22.43
CA GLY A 109 -21.05 -10.74 22.45
C GLY A 109 -21.56 -9.80 23.56
N LEU A 110 -20.67 -9.22 24.38
CA LEU A 110 -21.01 -8.29 25.48
C LEU A 110 -20.45 -6.87 25.29
N GLU A 111 -19.73 -6.58 24.20
CA GLU A 111 -19.43 -5.20 23.76
C GLU A 111 -20.43 -4.82 22.65
N SER A 112 -20.98 -3.59 22.69
CA SER A 112 -22.17 -3.20 21.92
C SER A 112 -22.03 -3.32 20.39
N ASN A 113 -23.02 -3.94 19.73
CA ASN A 113 -23.11 -4.20 18.28
C ASN A 113 -23.27 -2.95 17.37
N THR A 114 -22.61 -1.84 17.67
CA THR A 114 -22.59 -0.64 16.82
C THR A 114 -21.42 -0.68 15.84
N ARG A 115 -21.68 -1.07 14.59
CA ARG A 115 -20.74 -0.87 13.47
C ARG A 115 -20.42 0.63 13.37
N GLU A 116 -19.15 1.01 13.46
CA GLU A 116 -18.71 2.40 13.25
C GLU A 116 -18.49 2.66 11.75
N PRO A 117 -18.89 3.83 11.22
CA PRO A 117 -18.61 4.18 9.82
C PRO A 117 -17.13 4.58 9.64
N PRO A 118 -16.57 4.50 8.42
CA PRO A 118 -15.28 5.11 8.12
C PRO A 118 -15.35 6.63 8.29
N LEU A 119 -14.35 7.25 8.93
CA LEU A 119 -14.32 8.69 9.21
C LEU A 119 -14.30 9.55 7.95
N LEU A 120 -13.48 9.15 6.97
CA LEU A 120 -13.38 9.78 5.66
C LEU A 120 -13.69 8.77 4.56
N ILE A 121 -14.42 9.21 3.53
CA ILE A 121 -14.85 8.39 2.39
C ILE A 121 -14.52 9.14 1.10
N GLN A 122 -13.50 8.68 0.37
CA GLN A 122 -13.16 9.23 -0.96
C GLN A 122 -14.17 8.72 -1.99
N PHE A 123 -14.81 9.63 -2.72
CA PHE A 123 -15.96 9.31 -3.57
C PHE A 123 -15.93 9.96 -4.95
N ARG A 124 -16.77 9.43 -5.85
CA ARG A 124 -17.28 10.07 -7.06
C ARG A 124 -18.81 10.09 -6.95
N LEU A 125 -19.44 11.22 -7.27
CA LEU A 125 -20.90 11.34 -7.27
C LEU A 125 -21.35 11.89 -8.62
N PHE A 126 -22.17 11.12 -9.31
CA PHE A 126 -22.87 11.53 -10.52
C PHE A 126 -24.35 11.66 -10.16
N ASN A 127 -24.95 12.82 -10.42
CA ASN A 127 -26.34 13.08 -10.08
C ASN A 127 -26.91 14.16 -11.01
N ASN A 128 -27.96 13.88 -11.78
CA ASN A 128 -28.66 14.89 -12.60
C ASN A 128 -27.70 15.77 -13.45
N GLY A 129 -26.76 15.12 -14.14
CA GLY A 129 -25.78 15.80 -15.00
C GLY A 129 -24.53 16.33 -14.28
N PHE A 130 -24.58 16.52 -12.97
CA PHE A 130 -23.42 16.87 -12.14
C PHE A 130 -22.36 15.75 -12.11
N ALA A 131 -21.10 16.13 -11.89
CA ALA A 131 -20.06 15.20 -11.44
C ALA A 131 -19.20 15.85 -10.34
N VAL A 132 -19.17 15.21 -9.17
CA VAL A 132 -18.43 15.66 -7.98
C VAL A 132 -17.32 14.66 -7.66
N LYS A 133 -16.15 15.18 -7.31
CA LYS A 133 -15.00 14.41 -6.77
C LYS A 133 -14.56 15.06 -5.47
N GLY A 134 -14.40 14.25 -4.43
CA GLY A 134 -13.80 14.68 -3.18
C GLY A 134 -13.76 13.56 -2.15
N THR A 135 -13.67 13.99 -0.89
CA THR A 135 -13.79 13.16 0.31
C THR A 135 -14.97 13.66 1.14
N PHE A 136 -15.79 12.74 1.66
CA PHE A 136 -16.78 13.06 2.67
C PHE A 136 -16.22 12.79 4.07
N LEU A 137 -16.40 13.76 4.97
CA LEU A 137 -16.27 13.58 6.41
C LEU A 137 -17.62 13.20 7.02
N VAL A 138 -17.64 12.15 7.83
CA VAL A 138 -18.85 11.76 8.58
C VAL A 138 -19.22 12.85 9.58
N ASN A 139 -20.48 13.28 9.52
CA ASN A 139 -21.02 14.28 10.42
C ASN A 139 -22.36 13.80 11.01
N LYS A 140 -22.29 13.32 12.26
CA LYS A 140 -23.41 12.82 13.06
C LYS A 140 -24.45 13.89 13.42
N LYS A 141 -24.16 15.18 13.19
CA LYS A 141 -25.11 16.29 13.39
C LYS A 141 -25.97 16.57 12.17
N LEU A 142 -25.65 15.97 11.01
CA LEU A 142 -26.50 16.11 9.83
C LEU A 142 -27.82 15.34 10.00
N PRO A 143 -28.93 15.84 9.43
CA PRO A 143 -30.14 15.05 9.28
C PRO A 143 -29.85 13.75 8.51
N PRO A 144 -30.56 12.64 8.78
CA PRO A 144 -30.43 11.41 8.01
C PRO A 144 -30.57 11.64 6.49
N ARG A 145 -29.91 10.80 5.70
CA ARG A 145 -29.87 10.89 4.22
C ARG A 145 -29.36 12.21 3.66
N THR A 146 -28.48 12.93 4.37
CA THR A 146 -27.93 14.21 3.91
C THR A 146 -26.48 14.07 3.45
N ILE A 147 -26.17 14.70 2.31
CA ILE A 147 -24.82 14.89 1.76
C ILE A 147 -24.62 16.39 1.56
N GLN A 148 -23.46 16.92 1.92
CA GLN A 148 -23.09 18.32 1.66
C GLN A 148 -21.83 18.39 0.79
N VAL A 149 -21.92 19.07 -0.36
CA VAL A 149 -20.80 19.26 -1.31
C VAL A 149 -20.45 20.74 -1.47
N ARG A 150 -19.19 21.04 -1.79
CA ARG A 150 -18.65 22.39 -1.99
C ARG A 150 -18.37 22.71 -3.46
N PRO A 151 -18.37 23.99 -3.89
CA PRO A 151 -17.98 24.43 -5.22
C PRO A 151 -16.70 23.78 -5.76
N SER A 152 -15.63 23.70 -4.96
CA SER A 152 -14.35 23.12 -5.39
C SER A 152 -14.47 21.63 -5.79
N MET A 153 -15.36 20.88 -5.14
CA MET A 153 -15.55 19.44 -5.37
C MET A 153 -16.23 19.18 -6.72
N ILE A 154 -16.95 20.17 -7.27
CA ILE A 154 -17.75 20.05 -8.49
C ILE A 154 -16.83 20.14 -9.69
N LYS A 155 -16.68 19.01 -10.38
CA LYS A 155 -15.75 18.87 -11.52
C LYS A 155 -16.46 19.00 -12.87
N VAL A 156 -17.79 18.82 -12.89
CA VAL A 156 -18.73 19.13 -13.99
C VAL A 156 -20.04 19.63 -13.38
N TRP A 157 -20.52 20.80 -13.85
CA TRP A 157 -21.81 21.38 -13.46
C TRP A 157 -22.95 20.83 -14.32
N MET A 158 -24.18 20.89 -13.81
CA MET A 158 -25.39 20.61 -14.60
C MET A 158 -25.63 21.78 -15.55
N ASP A 159 -25.68 21.49 -16.84
CA ASP A 159 -26.31 22.37 -17.83
C ASP A 159 -27.84 22.38 -17.63
N PRO A 160 -28.47 23.54 -17.34
CA PRO A 160 -29.92 23.67 -17.21
C PRO A 160 -30.69 23.38 -18.51
N GLU A 161 -30.09 23.61 -19.69
CA GLU A 161 -30.75 23.37 -20.99
C GLU A 161 -30.94 21.87 -21.28
N LEU A 162 -30.26 21.01 -20.52
CA LEU A 162 -30.36 19.55 -20.59
C LEU A 162 -31.06 18.93 -19.37
N SER A 163 -31.92 19.69 -18.67
CA SER A 163 -32.69 19.19 -17.51
C SER A 163 -33.49 17.91 -17.80
N ASP A 164 -33.98 17.79 -19.04
CA ASP A 164 -34.91 16.73 -19.46
C ASP A 164 -34.17 15.50 -20.03
N VAL A 165 -32.83 15.55 -20.10
CA VAL A 165 -32.01 14.43 -20.56
C VAL A 165 -31.94 13.37 -19.47
N ARG A 166 -32.26 12.12 -19.83
CA ARG A 166 -32.14 10.98 -18.91
C ARG A 166 -30.67 10.80 -18.47
N THR A 167 -30.41 11.10 -17.20
CA THR A 167 -29.12 10.87 -16.56
C THR A 167 -29.12 9.54 -15.80
N GLN A 168 -27.92 9.06 -15.48
CA GLN A 168 -27.71 7.95 -14.55
C GLN A 168 -27.01 8.50 -13.32
N ASN A 169 -27.59 8.22 -12.15
CA ASN A 169 -27.10 8.73 -10.88
C ASN A 169 -26.40 7.59 -10.14
N SER A 170 -25.21 7.86 -9.60
CA SER A 170 -24.42 6.91 -8.82
C SER A 170 -23.57 7.63 -7.78
N LEU A 171 -23.52 7.05 -6.57
CA LEU A 171 -22.52 7.38 -5.56
C LEU A 171 -21.53 6.22 -5.52
N GLU A 172 -20.27 6.53 -5.72
CA GLU A 172 -19.21 5.56 -5.99
C GLU A 172 -18.03 5.79 -5.06
N ILE A 173 -17.64 4.76 -4.32
CA ILE A 173 -16.59 4.84 -3.31
C ILE A 173 -15.27 4.36 -3.90
N VAL A 174 -14.24 5.20 -3.80
CA VAL A 174 -12.88 4.92 -4.24
C VAL A 174 -12.07 4.30 -3.09
N GLY A 175 -12.25 4.79 -1.86
CA GLY A 175 -11.52 4.32 -0.70
C GLY A 175 -11.97 5.01 0.58
N THR A 176 -11.48 4.53 1.71
CA THR A 176 -11.89 4.99 3.05
C THR A 176 -10.69 5.33 3.94
N SER A 177 -10.90 6.13 4.98
CA SER A 177 -9.97 6.24 6.12
C SER A 177 -9.79 4.86 6.75
N ASN A 178 -8.58 4.32 6.65
CA ASN A 178 -8.26 2.96 7.05
C ASN A 178 -7.17 2.96 8.13
N GLN A 179 -7.05 1.86 8.88
CA GLN A 179 -5.95 1.70 9.83
C GLN A 179 -4.60 1.89 9.11
N PRO A 180 -3.73 2.82 9.58
CA PRO A 180 -2.43 3.04 8.94
C PRO A 180 -1.62 1.75 8.85
N LYS A 181 -1.16 1.43 7.64
CA LYS A 181 -0.22 0.34 7.40
C LYS A 181 1.18 0.77 7.83
N ARG A 182 2.08 -0.21 8.00
CA ARG A 182 3.51 0.02 8.27
C ARG A 182 4.10 0.99 7.23
N THR A 183 4.67 2.10 7.69
CA THR A 183 5.16 3.17 6.81
C THR A 183 6.65 3.10 6.59
N TYR A 184 7.09 3.62 5.45
CA TYR A 184 8.49 3.71 5.09
C TYR A 184 8.77 5.12 4.55
N LEU A 185 9.99 5.61 4.74
CA LEU A 185 10.48 6.81 4.09
C LEU A 185 10.59 6.59 2.56
N SER A 186 10.70 7.69 1.83
CA SER A 186 11.03 7.72 0.41
C SER A 186 12.36 8.47 0.20
N ARG A 187 13.01 8.29 -0.96
CA ARG A 187 14.28 9.01 -1.25
C ARG A 187 14.15 10.54 -1.16
N PRO A 188 13.07 11.19 -1.68
CA PRO A 188 12.84 12.62 -1.45
C PRO A 188 12.69 12.96 0.03
N LEU A 189 11.89 12.20 0.79
CA LEU A 189 11.70 12.46 2.22
C LEU A 189 13.00 12.31 3.03
N ILE A 190 13.86 11.32 2.71
CA ILE A 190 15.19 11.20 3.34
C ILE A 190 16.07 12.41 3.00
N ALA A 191 16.07 12.86 1.75
CA ALA A 191 16.86 14.02 1.33
C ALA A 191 16.40 15.32 1.99
N LEU A 192 15.09 15.53 2.09
CA LEU A 192 14.48 16.69 2.77
C LEU A 192 14.72 16.66 4.29
N LEU A 193 14.55 15.51 4.94
CA LEU A 193 14.88 15.35 6.37
C LEU A 193 16.38 15.62 6.64
N SER A 194 17.27 15.12 5.77
CA SER A 194 18.71 15.37 5.87
C SER A 194 19.06 16.84 5.66
N TYR A 195 18.39 17.54 4.73
CA TYR A 195 18.55 18.99 4.53
C TYR A 195 18.07 19.78 5.74
N GLY A 196 16.95 19.38 6.36
CA GLY A 196 16.46 19.96 7.61
C GLY A 196 17.32 19.64 8.83
N GLY A 197 18.45 18.93 8.68
CA GLY A 197 19.41 18.71 9.76
C GLY A 197 19.31 17.36 10.48
N VAL A 198 18.49 16.42 10.02
CA VAL A 198 18.49 15.05 10.55
C VAL A 198 19.84 14.38 10.22
N PRO A 199 20.61 13.92 11.22
CA PRO A 199 21.96 13.40 11.01
C PRO A 199 21.93 12.10 10.20
N ARG A 200 22.98 11.87 9.41
CA ARG A 200 23.15 10.64 8.60
C ARG A 200 23.06 9.39 9.46
N GLU A 201 23.64 9.45 10.66
CA GLU A 201 23.77 8.39 11.64
C GLU A 201 22.38 7.85 12.06
N TYR A 202 21.38 8.72 12.19
CA TYR A 202 19.99 8.33 12.45
C TYR A 202 19.43 7.38 11.38
N PHE A 203 19.67 7.67 10.10
CA PHE A 203 19.24 6.81 9.00
C PHE A 203 20.06 5.51 8.94
N MET A 204 21.36 5.60 9.23
CA MET A 204 22.26 4.43 9.25
C MET A 204 21.92 3.45 10.37
N ASP A 205 21.55 3.92 11.56
CA ASP A 205 21.10 3.07 12.66
C ASP A 205 19.83 2.29 12.30
N ILE A 206 18.83 2.96 11.71
CA ILE A 206 17.60 2.31 11.24
C ILE A 206 17.92 1.28 10.15
N LEU A 207 18.82 1.62 9.23
CA LEU A 207 19.25 0.72 8.15
C LEU A 207 19.96 -0.53 8.67
N LEU A 208 20.96 -0.36 9.55
CA LEU A 208 21.74 -1.45 10.12
C LEU A 208 20.89 -2.34 11.05
N ASN A 209 19.89 -1.76 11.71
CA ASN A 209 18.90 -2.53 12.47
C ASN A 209 18.00 -3.37 11.56
N ALA A 210 17.51 -2.81 10.45
CA ALA A 210 16.71 -3.56 9.48
C ALA A 210 17.51 -4.73 8.84
N LEU A 211 18.79 -4.49 8.50
CA LEU A 211 19.69 -5.52 7.99
C LEU A 211 19.98 -6.62 9.02
N ARG A 212 20.22 -6.25 10.29
CA ARG A 212 20.39 -7.23 11.38
C ARG A 212 19.12 -8.04 11.67
N ASP A 213 17.95 -7.41 11.67
CA ASP A 213 16.67 -8.10 11.89
C ASP A 213 16.39 -9.10 10.76
N ALA A 214 16.72 -8.74 9.51
CA ALA A 214 16.61 -9.64 8.37
C ALA A 214 17.64 -10.79 8.42
N GLN A 215 18.90 -10.52 8.80
CA GLN A 215 19.91 -11.56 8.98
C GLN A 215 19.59 -12.49 10.18
N GLY A 216 18.98 -11.95 11.24
CA GLY A 216 18.54 -12.74 12.40
C GLY A 216 17.47 -13.77 12.06
N ALA A 217 16.76 -13.62 10.94
CA ALA A 217 15.77 -14.59 10.46
C ALA A 217 16.38 -15.95 10.12
N PHE A 218 17.66 -16.03 9.75
CA PHE A 218 18.33 -17.30 9.40
C PHE A 218 18.64 -18.20 10.60
N SER A 219 18.74 -17.64 11.81
CA SER A 219 19.19 -18.35 13.02
C SER A 219 18.19 -18.30 14.19
N ASN A 220 17.23 -17.38 14.19
CA ASN A 220 16.26 -17.22 15.28
C ASN A 220 14.81 -17.44 14.81
N LYS A 221 14.14 -18.49 15.32
CA LYS A 221 12.77 -18.87 14.89
C LYS A 221 11.74 -17.73 15.06
N ARG A 222 11.88 -16.90 16.11
CA ARG A 222 10.99 -15.74 16.36
C ARG A 222 11.29 -14.57 15.42
N ALA A 223 12.55 -14.38 14.99
CA ALA A 223 12.88 -13.42 13.93
C ALA A 223 12.40 -13.92 12.55
N ALA A 224 12.61 -15.21 12.25
CA ALA A 224 12.12 -15.86 11.04
C ALA A 224 10.61 -15.71 10.89
N LEU A 225 9.84 -16.06 11.93
CA LEU A 225 8.38 -15.95 11.91
C LEU A 225 7.91 -14.49 11.75
N ARG A 226 8.53 -13.53 12.46
CA ARG A 226 8.24 -12.09 12.28
C ARG A 226 8.53 -11.60 10.86
N ALA A 227 9.55 -12.13 10.20
CA ALA A 227 9.81 -11.87 8.78
C ALA A 227 8.76 -12.56 7.88
N MET A 228 8.39 -13.82 8.11
CA MET A 228 7.46 -14.52 7.22
C MET A 228 6.06 -13.91 7.25
N VAL A 229 5.59 -13.49 8.44
CA VAL A 229 4.33 -12.77 8.61
C VAL A 229 4.39 -11.38 7.96
N ARG A 230 5.52 -10.67 8.04
CA ARG A 230 5.73 -9.37 7.35
C ARG A 230 5.58 -9.49 5.83
N TRP A 231 6.03 -10.59 5.25
CA TRP A 231 6.01 -10.85 3.80
C TRP A 231 4.85 -11.77 3.35
N MET A 232 3.95 -12.15 4.26
CA MET A 232 2.74 -12.95 4.01
C MET A 232 3.02 -14.33 3.35
N ILE A 233 4.15 -14.96 3.69
CA ILE A 233 4.52 -16.29 3.16
C ILE A 233 4.06 -17.39 4.12
N TYR A 234 2.76 -17.68 4.07
CA TYR A 234 2.08 -18.60 4.99
C TYR A 234 2.66 -20.02 4.99
N SER A 235 3.03 -20.58 3.82
CA SER A 235 3.62 -21.93 3.72
C SER A 235 4.95 -22.07 4.49
N VAL A 236 5.79 -21.05 4.46
CA VAL A 236 7.08 -21.03 5.17
C VAL A 236 6.88 -20.73 6.66
N ALA A 237 5.90 -19.89 7.01
CA ALA A 237 5.47 -19.72 8.40
C ALA A 237 4.96 -21.04 9.01
N ARG A 238 4.15 -21.83 8.27
CA ARG A 238 3.69 -23.17 8.69
C ARG A 238 4.86 -24.09 9.00
N MET A 239 5.90 -24.16 8.15
CA MET A 239 7.12 -24.96 8.43
C MET A 239 7.77 -24.57 9.78
N ILE A 240 8.01 -23.28 10.01
CA ILE A 240 8.65 -22.78 11.24
C ILE A 240 7.79 -23.10 12.48
N LEU A 241 6.47 -22.89 12.40
CA LEU A 241 5.52 -23.15 13.48
C LEU A 241 5.40 -24.65 13.80
N SER A 242 5.51 -25.52 12.80
CA SER A 242 5.56 -26.98 12.95
C SER A 242 6.90 -27.52 13.44
N GLY A 243 7.81 -26.66 13.87
CA GLY A 243 9.08 -27.04 14.48
C GLY A 243 10.21 -27.35 13.51
N ILE A 244 9.98 -27.32 12.19
CA ILE A 244 10.99 -27.60 11.16
C ILE A 244 12.28 -26.79 11.44
N PRO A 245 13.48 -27.41 11.37
CA PRO A 245 14.75 -26.73 11.61
C PRO A 245 14.97 -25.58 10.62
N LEU A 246 15.54 -24.45 11.07
CA LEU A 246 15.76 -23.29 10.20
C LEU A 246 16.79 -23.55 9.10
N ASP A 247 17.70 -24.50 9.31
CA ASP A 247 18.73 -24.95 8.38
C ASP A 247 18.23 -25.94 7.31
N GLU A 248 16.93 -26.25 7.32
CA GLU A 248 16.27 -26.95 6.21
C GLU A 248 16.48 -26.14 4.89
N SER A 249 16.96 -26.81 3.84
CA SER A 249 17.43 -26.18 2.62
C SER A 249 16.39 -25.32 1.89
N PHE A 250 15.12 -25.75 1.80
CA PHE A 250 14.09 -24.93 1.16
C PHE A 250 13.75 -23.69 1.99
N LEU A 251 13.63 -23.86 3.31
CA LEU A 251 13.43 -22.76 4.25
C LEU A 251 14.58 -21.74 4.16
N GLN A 252 15.84 -22.17 4.21
CA GLN A 252 17.01 -21.31 3.99
C GLN A 252 16.93 -20.52 2.68
N TYR A 253 16.59 -21.18 1.56
CA TYR A 253 16.39 -20.51 0.27
C TYR A 253 15.25 -19.48 0.28
N ARG A 254 14.16 -19.74 0.99
CA ARG A 254 13.06 -18.76 1.14
C ARG A 254 13.48 -17.57 2.01
N LEU A 255 14.27 -17.80 3.05
CA LEU A 255 14.87 -16.74 3.87
C LEU A 255 15.87 -15.89 3.05
N SER A 256 16.67 -16.48 2.16
CA SER A 256 17.60 -15.72 1.30
C SER A 256 16.91 -14.87 0.24
N LYS A 257 15.83 -15.37 -0.39
CA LYS A 257 15.00 -14.52 -1.27
C LYS A 257 14.38 -13.32 -0.53
N LEU A 258 13.99 -13.48 0.73
CA LEU A 258 13.46 -12.39 1.54
C LEU A 258 14.52 -11.38 1.98
N MET A 259 15.75 -11.84 2.22
CA MET A 259 16.89 -10.95 2.44
C MET A 259 17.19 -10.13 1.17
N ASP A 260 17.10 -10.72 -0.03
CA ASP A 260 17.23 -9.98 -1.29
C ASP A 260 16.13 -8.92 -1.46
N GLU A 261 14.88 -9.26 -1.14
CA GLU A 261 13.74 -8.34 -1.23
C GLU A 261 13.83 -7.20 -0.21
N GLU A 262 14.26 -7.47 1.02
CA GLU A 262 14.55 -6.46 2.04
C GLU A 262 15.71 -5.56 1.59
N LYS A 263 16.84 -6.12 1.13
CA LYS A 263 17.97 -5.34 0.57
C LYS A 263 17.51 -4.46 -0.60
N LYS A 264 16.69 -4.96 -1.51
CA LYS A 264 16.12 -4.19 -2.63
C LYS A 264 15.20 -3.06 -2.13
N SER A 265 14.40 -3.32 -1.10
CA SER A 265 13.54 -2.32 -0.44
C SER A 265 14.39 -1.20 0.17
N LEU A 266 15.39 -1.54 0.98
CA LEU A 266 16.29 -0.60 1.66
C LEU A 266 17.11 0.25 0.66
N LYS A 267 17.65 -0.35 -0.42
CA LYS A 267 18.31 0.40 -1.52
C LYS A 267 17.38 1.40 -2.22
N SER A 268 16.06 1.20 -2.17
CA SER A 268 15.08 2.15 -2.70
C SER A 268 14.69 3.27 -1.71
N GLY A 269 15.37 3.36 -0.55
CA GLY A 269 15.13 4.36 0.48
C GLY A 269 13.97 4.02 1.44
N LYS A 270 13.43 2.80 1.39
CA LYS A 270 12.30 2.38 2.24
C LYS A 270 12.75 2.03 3.65
N LEU A 271 13.14 3.04 4.43
CA LEU A 271 13.49 2.92 5.83
C LEU A 271 12.22 2.97 6.69
N HIS A 272 12.04 2.01 7.59
CA HIS A 272 10.90 2.01 8.52
C HIS A 272 11.23 2.82 9.78
N VAL A 273 10.52 3.93 9.98
CA VAL A 273 10.64 4.77 11.18
C VAL A 273 9.46 4.47 12.12
N PRO A 274 9.69 4.08 13.39
CA PRO A 274 8.63 3.99 14.40
C PRO A 274 7.96 5.34 14.65
N GLU A 275 6.70 5.33 15.12
CA GLU A 275 5.90 6.54 15.38
C GLU A 275 5.59 7.39 14.12
N CYS A 276 5.61 6.75 12.94
CA CYS A 276 5.23 7.35 11.67
C CYS A 276 4.04 6.61 11.01
N PHE A 277 3.08 7.36 10.47
CA PHE A 277 1.84 6.82 9.90
C PHE A 277 1.35 7.70 8.74
N TYR A 278 0.62 7.14 7.77
CA TYR A 278 -0.08 7.89 6.73
C TYR A 278 -1.57 7.99 7.08
N LEU A 279 -2.14 9.19 7.02
CA LEU A 279 -3.56 9.47 7.25
C LEU A 279 -4.14 10.31 6.12
N MET A 280 -5.43 10.12 5.84
CA MET A 280 -6.14 10.97 4.89
C MET A 280 -6.41 12.34 5.53
N GLY A 281 -6.19 13.41 4.77
CA GLY A 281 -6.41 14.78 5.23
C GLY A 281 -7.86 15.27 5.06
N THR A 282 -8.29 16.15 5.94
CA THR A 282 -9.52 16.95 5.78
C THR A 282 -9.36 18.31 6.48
N ALA A 283 -10.24 19.26 6.18
CA ALA A 283 -10.39 20.51 6.92
C ALA A 283 -11.10 20.29 8.27
N ASP A 284 -10.76 21.10 9.29
CA ASP A 284 -11.45 21.16 10.58
C ASP A 284 -12.84 21.81 10.44
N PRO A 285 -13.94 21.06 10.66
CA PRO A 285 -15.29 21.58 10.60
C PRO A 285 -15.67 22.44 11.81
N THR A 286 -14.83 22.53 12.84
CA THR A 286 -15.10 23.28 14.07
C THR A 286 -14.54 24.69 14.05
N GLY A 287 -13.52 24.96 13.22
CA GLY A 287 -12.80 26.24 13.17
C GLY A 287 -11.99 26.56 14.42
N VAL A 288 -11.75 25.56 15.28
CA VAL A 288 -11.10 25.75 16.59
C VAL A 288 -9.59 25.80 16.46
N LEU A 289 -8.99 24.94 15.62
CA LEU A 289 -7.53 24.86 15.45
C LEU A 289 -6.93 26.20 15.02
N GLU A 290 -5.81 26.59 15.62
CA GLU A 290 -4.99 27.71 15.12
C GLU A 290 -4.15 27.31 13.89
N SER A 291 -3.56 28.29 13.19
CA SER A 291 -2.89 28.06 11.89
C SER A 291 -1.68 27.12 11.94
N ASP A 292 -1.06 26.92 13.11
CA ASP A 292 0.03 25.97 13.37
C ASP A 292 -0.45 24.64 13.98
N GLU A 293 -1.76 24.48 14.20
CA GLU A 293 -2.35 23.33 14.87
C GLU A 293 -3.05 22.35 13.92
N VAL A 294 -2.96 21.06 14.25
CA VAL A 294 -3.69 19.98 13.59
C VAL A 294 -4.39 19.11 14.64
N CYS A 295 -5.52 18.50 14.30
CA CYS A 295 -6.07 17.40 15.09
C CYS A 295 -5.81 16.08 14.38
N VAL A 296 -5.17 15.13 15.05
CA VAL A 296 -4.79 13.84 14.46
C VAL A 296 -5.46 12.72 15.24
N ILE A 297 -6.28 11.93 14.54
CA ILE A 297 -7.11 10.88 15.13
C ILE A 297 -6.57 9.51 14.76
N TRP A 298 -5.98 8.83 15.75
CA TRP A 298 -5.41 7.49 15.61
C TRP A 298 -6.09 6.52 16.58
N LEU A 299 -5.57 5.29 16.68
CA LEU A 299 -6.09 4.24 17.53
C LEU A 299 -5.48 4.32 18.93
N LYS A 300 -6.24 3.85 19.92
CA LYS A 300 -5.71 3.60 21.27
C LYS A 300 -4.52 2.65 21.18
N ALA A 301 -3.39 3.02 21.79
CA ALA A 301 -2.25 2.12 21.98
C ALA A 301 -2.67 0.80 22.66
N PHE A 302 -3.73 0.85 23.49
CA PHE A 302 -4.35 -0.34 24.11
C PHE A 302 -4.92 -1.36 23.11
N GLU A 303 -5.41 -0.99 21.92
CA GLU A 303 -5.88 -1.97 20.92
C GLU A 303 -4.72 -2.64 20.17
N ILE A 304 -3.67 -1.87 19.85
CA ILE A 304 -2.42 -2.42 19.30
C ILE A 304 -1.81 -3.38 20.32
N ILE A 305 -1.74 -2.98 21.58
CA ILE A 305 -1.26 -3.81 22.69
C ILE A 305 -2.23 -4.97 22.99
N ARG A 306 -3.54 -4.89 22.73
CA ARG A 306 -4.47 -6.03 22.88
C ARG A 306 -4.23 -7.06 21.77
N LYS A 307 -4.14 -6.63 20.50
CA LYS A 307 -3.78 -7.51 19.37
C LYS A 307 -2.37 -8.10 19.54
N GLU A 308 -1.37 -7.29 19.90
CA GLU A 308 -0.02 -7.78 20.17
C GLU A 308 0.02 -8.66 21.42
N LYS A 309 -0.65 -8.34 22.54
CA LYS A 309 -0.69 -9.24 23.72
C LYS A 309 -1.50 -10.50 23.49
N GLU A 310 -2.50 -10.51 22.61
CA GLU A 310 -3.23 -11.74 22.25
C GLU A 310 -2.39 -12.59 21.31
N THR A 311 -1.78 -12.02 20.27
CA THR A 311 -0.82 -12.72 19.41
C THR A 311 0.43 -13.18 20.17
N ILE A 312 0.97 -12.35 21.08
CA ILE A 312 2.10 -12.70 21.95
C ILE A 312 1.67 -13.69 23.04
N LYS A 313 0.45 -13.64 23.61
CA LYS A 313 -0.03 -14.71 24.51
C LYS A 313 -0.23 -16.03 23.78
N LEU A 314 -0.74 -15.99 22.55
CA LEU A 314 -0.86 -17.18 21.70
C LEU A 314 0.53 -17.75 21.39
N LEU A 315 1.50 -16.89 21.05
CA LEU A 315 2.89 -17.29 20.81
C LEU A 315 3.62 -17.72 22.10
N ASP A 316 3.40 -17.09 23.26
CA ASP A 316 4.04 -17.44 24.55
C ASP A 316 3.43 -18.71 25.14
N ASN A 317 2.12 -18.94 24.99
CA ASN A 317 1.50 -20.23 25.33
C ASN A 317 2.05 -21.36 24.44
N TYR A 318 2.45 -21.06 23.20
CA TYR A 318 3.10 -22.00 22.28
C TYR A 318 4.63 -22.12 22.49
N LEU A 319 5.27 -21.16 23.19
CA LEU A 319 6.73 -21.04 23.30
C LEU A 319 7.22 -20.75 24.74
N LYS A 320 6.58 -21.32 25.78
CA LYS A 320 6.86 -21.02 27.19
C LYS A 320 8.34 -21.17 27.61
N LYS A 321 9.11 -20.08 27.53
CA LYS A 321 9.88 -19.46 28.63
C LYS A 321 10.64 -18.20 28.16
N ASN A 322 10.72 -17.22 29.07
CA ASN A 322 11.60 -16.03 29.10
C ASN A 322 11.07 -14.69 28.50
N TYR A 323 10.45 -13.91 29.40
CA TYR A 323 10.82 -12.53 29.79
C TYR A 323 10.97 -11.42 28.73
N ILE A 324 10.09 -10.39 28.76
CA ILE A 324 10.47 -8.95 28.71
C ILE A 324 9.44 -8.10 29.51
N PRO A 325 9.81 -7.46 30.63
CA PRO A 325 9.06 -6.37 31.26
C PRO A 325 9.66 -5.00 30.93
N THR A 326 9.13 -4.30 29.92
CA THR A 326 9.53 -2.88 29.66
C THR A 326 8.42 -2.05 28.99
N ALA A 327 7.49 -2.66 28.25
CA ALA A 327 6.38 -1.96 27.59
C ALA A 327 5.31 -1.33 28.53
N ILE A 328 5.41 -1.53 29.85
CA ILE A 328 4.40 -1.07 30.82
C ILE A 328 4.60 0.40 31.21
N LEU A 329 5.81 0.96 31.09
CA LEU A 329 6.10 2.33 31.57
C LEU A 329 5.58 3.45 30.65
N TYR A 330 5.19 3.16 29.40
CA TYR A 330 4.79 4.16 28.41
C TYR A 330 3.28 4.52 28.41
N LEU A 331 2.49 3.92 29.30
CA LEU A 331 1.01 3.94 29.25
C LEU A 331 0.32 5.00 30.14
N LYS A 332 0.91 6.20 30.29
CA LYS A 332 0.35 7.27 31.16
C LYS A 332 0.03 8.60 30.45
N SER A 333 -0.51 8.50 29.22
CA SER A 333 -1.06 9.60 28.37
C SER A 333 -1.73 8.96 27.12
N ARG A 334 -2.80 9.47 26.48
CA ARG A 334 -3.73 10.60 26.71
C ARG A 334 -5.08 10.33 25.96
N SER A 335 -6.19 10.82 26.52
CA SER A 335 -7.56 10.92 25.95
C SER A 335 -8.29 9.62 25.52
N ASP A 336 -9.60 9.58 25.78
CA ASP A 336 -10.44 8.42 25.48
C ASP A 336 -10.85 8.28 24.00
N ASN A 337 -10.60 9.30 23.19
CA ASN A 337 -11.14 9.45 21.83
C ASN A 337 -10.09 9.26 20.71
N GLY A 338 -8.89 8.76 21.04
CA GLY A 338 -7.84 8.45 20.04
C GLY A 338 -7.13 9.66 19.42
N GLN A 339 -7.51 10.88 19.80
CA GLN A 339 -6.79 12.10 19.43
C GLN A 339 -5.42 12.14 20.11
N ILE A 340 -4.38 12.46 19.35
CA ILE A 340 -3.01 12.59 19.86
C ILE A 340 -2.70 14.06 20.22
N SER A 341 -1.62 14.31 20.97
CA SER A 341 -1.21 15.69 21.30
C SER A 341 0.31 15.83 21.42
N GLY A 342 0.85 17.00 21.06
CA GLY A 342 2.28 17.30 21.04
C GLY A 342 2.76 17.75 19.65
N LYS A 343 4.05 18.06 19.50
CA LYS A 343 4.60 18.38 18.17
C LYS A 343 4.56 17.16 17.25
N VAL A 344 4.34 17.40 15.96
CA VAL A 344 4.37 16.40 14.88
C VAL A 344 5.04 16.97 13.64
N LEU A 345 5.72 16.12 12.86
CA LEU A 345 6.08 16.45 11.48
C LEU A 345 4.94 16.03 10.56
N VAL A 346 4.61 16.85 9.56
CA VAL A 346 3.61 16.52 8.52
C VAL A 346 4.18 16.77 7.13
N TYR A 347 3.99 15.82 6.22
CA TYR A 347 4.50 15.84 4.84
C TYR A 347 3.56 15.09 3.89
N ARG A 348 3.41 15.54 2.64
CA ARG A 348 2.68 14.83 1.58
C ARG A 348 3.66 14.21 0.60
N ASN A 349 3.56 12.91 0.35
CA ASN A 349 4.50 12.22 -0.54
C ASN A 349 3.98 12.12 -1.99
N PRO A 350 4.72 12.54 -3.03
CA PRO A 350 6.05 13.16 -3.00
C PRO A 350 6.02 14.68 -3.12
N GLY A 351 6.49 15.36 -2.07
CA GLY A 351 6.94 16.75 -2.08
C GLY A 351 8.45 16.83 -2.30
N LEU A 352 8.92 17.90 -2.93
CA LEU A 352 10.31 18.13 -3.35
C LEU A 352 10.91 19.46 -2.83
N HIS A 353 10.10 20.37 -2.31
CA HIS A 353 10.57 21.64 -1.75
C HIS A 353 11.06 21.46 -0.31
N PHE A 354 12.05 22.27 0.06
CA PHE A 354 12.66 22.27 1.40
C PHE A 354 11.64 22.50 2.53
N GLY A 355 10.58 23.27 2.25
CA GLY A 355 9.48 23.56 3.18
C GLY A 355 8.28 22.61 3.11
N ASP A 356 8.32 21.51 2.35
CA ASP A 356 7.16 20.58 2.29
C ASP A 356 6.98 19.72 3.55
N ILE A 357 7.87 19.85 4.54
CA ILE A 357 7.78 19.19 5.85
C ILE A 357 7.56 20.27 6.90
N HIS A 358 6.36 20.30 7.49
CA HIS A 358 5.99 21.29 8.51
C HIS A 358 6.12 20.70 9.92
N ILE A 359 6.55 21.52 10.89
CA ILE A 359 6.46 21.19 12.32
C ILE A 359 5.15 21.78 12.84
N LEU A 360 4.17 20.92 13.14
CA LEU A 360 2.83 21.33 13.57
C LEU A 360 2.54 20.84 14.99
N LYS A 361 1.57 21.49 15.65
CA LYS A 361 1.11 21.11 16.98
C LYS A 361 -0.15 20.26 16.88
N ALA A 362 -0.05 18.97 17.22
CA ALA A 362 -1.23 18.14 17.43
C ALA A 362 -1.97 18.61 18.69
N THR A 363 -3.21 19.06 18.52
CA THR A 363 -4.07 19.62 19.58
C THR A 363 -5.37 18.82 19.70
N TYR A 364 -5.84 18.66 20.95
CA TYR A 364 -7.10 17.98 21.26
C TYR A 364 -8.29 18.91 21.01
N VAL A 365 -9.21 18.50 20.13
CA VAL A 365 -10.41 19.26 19.77
C VAL A 365 -11.65 18.52 20.27
N LYS A 366 -12.13 18.94 21.45
CA LYS A 366 -13.37 18.42 22.07
C LYS A 366 -14.61 18.65 21.19
N ALA A 367 -14.62 19.72 20.40
CA ALA A 367 -15.74 20.07 19.54
C ALA A 367 -15.99 19.06 18.38
N LEU A 368 -14.99 18.23 18.04
CA LEU A 368 -15.15 17.16 17.04
C LEU A 368 -15.95 15.97 17.57
N GLU A 369 -15.89 15.65 18.86
CA GLU A 369 -16.55 14.48 19.46
C GLU A 369 -18.02 14.31 19.04
N PRO A 370 -18.91 15.33 19.16
CA PRO A 370 -20.31 15.21 18.73
C PRO A 370 -20.50 15.26 17.20
N ILE A 371 -19.45 15.52 16.41
CA ILE A 371 -19.50 15.51 14.93
C ILE A 371 -19.14 14.12 14.41
N ILE A 372 -18.06 13.52 14.91
CA ILE A 372 -17.50 12.27 14.35
C ILE A 372 -17.71 11.05 15.24
N GLY A 373 -18.05 11.26 16.51
CA GLY A 373 -18.07 10.22 17.54
C GLY A 373 -16.74 9.49 17.64
N ASN A 374 -16.79 8.16 17.48
CA ASN A 374 -15.63 7.28 17.59
C ASN A 374 -14.87 7.04 16.27
N ALA A 375 -15.35 7.55 15.12
CA ALA A 375 -14.74 7.25 13.83
C ALA A 375 -13.29 7.74 13.75
N LYS A 376 -12.39 6.95 13.12
CA LYS A 376 -10.92 7.06 13.27
C LYS A 376 -10.18 7.21 11.94
N TYR A 377 -8.89 7.58 12.05
CA TYR A 377 -7.89 7.61 10.98
C TYR A 377 -7.97 8.79 10.01
N ALA A 378 -7.90 10.02 10.54
CA ALA A 378 -7.71 11.22 9.74
C ALA A 378 -6.78 12.24 10.43
N ILE A 379 -6.26 13.17 9.64
CA ILE A 379 -5.67 14.42 10.10
C ILE A 379 -6.55 15.59 9.65
N PHE A 380 -6.89 16.47 10.60
CA PHE A 380 -7.69 17.66 10.42
C PHE A 380 -6.77 18.88 10.43
N PHE A 381 -6.86 19.69 9.38
CA PHE A 381 -6.09 20.91 9.19
C PHE A 381 -6.94 22.16 9.53
N PRO A 382 -6.32 23.27 9.97
CA PRO A 382 -7.03 24.45 10.39
C PRO A 382 -7.62 25.20 9.18
N CYS A 383 -8.75 25.88 9.38
CA CYS A 383 -9.34 26.77 8.39
C CYS A 383 -8.96 28.24 8.66
N LYS A 384 -7.67 28.50 8.97
CA LYS A 384 -7.16 29.83 9.36
C LYS A 384 -5.87 30.16 8.62
N GLY A 385 -5.67 31.45 8.35
CA GLY A 385 -4.49 31.97 7.65
C GLY A 385 -4.71 32.23 6.16
N PRO A 386 -3.70 32.83 5.48
CA PRO A 386 -3.79 33.31 4.10
C PRO A 386 -3.69 32.20 3.04
N ARG A 387 -3.33 30.99 3.46
CA ARG A 387 -3.18 29.79 2.64
C ARG A 387 -3.49 28.58 3.53
N SER A 388 -3.95 27.48 2.93
CA SER A 388 -4.23 26.25 3.65
C SER A 388 -2.95 25.43 3.82
N LEU A 389 -2.78 24.79 4.98
CA LEU A 389 -1.62 23.91 5.23
C LEU A 389 -1.53 22.75 4.21
N ALA A 390 -2.65 22.32 3.64
CA ALA A 390 -2.67 21.35 2.56
C ALA A 390 -1.95 21.87 1.29
N ASP A 391 -2.24 23.11 0.87
CA ASP A 391 -1.61 23.73 -0.30
C ASP A 391 -0.14 24.10 -0.05
N GLU A 392 0.24 24.39 1.20
CA GLU A 392 1.64 24.57 1.59
C GLU A 392 2.45 23.28 1.53
N ILE A 393 1.86 22.16 1.96
CA ILE A 393 2.48 20.83 1.97
C ILE A 393 2.40 20.22 0.56
N ALA A 394 3.36 20.61 -0.29
CA ALA A 394 3.54 20.14 -1.66
C ALA A 394 2.34 20.40 -2.62
N GLY A 395 1.49 21.40 -2.37
CA GLY A 395 0.31 21.69 -3.20
C GLY A 395 -0.78 20.61 -3.09
N GLY A 396 -1.13 20.22 -1.87
CA GLY A 396 -2.16 19.23 -1.55
C GLY A 396 -3.56 19.79 -1.41
N ASP A 397 -4.53 18.88 -1.46
CA ASP A 397 -5.96 19.14 -1.23
C ASP A 397 -6.57 18.06 -0.31
N PHE A 398 -7.90 18.00 -0.20
CA PHE A 398 -8.64 16.99 0.56
C PHE A 398 -9.49 16.08 -0.32
N ASP A 399 -9.19 15.97 -1.62
CA ASP A 399 -9.90 15.11 -2.58
C ASP A 399 -9.49 13.63 -2.53
N GLY A 400 -8.54 13.32 -1.63
CA GLY A 400 -8.11 11.98 -1.19
C GLY A 400 -6.64 11.90 -0.75
N ASP A 401 -5.97 13.02 -0.53
CA ASP A 401 -4.54 13.06 -0.20
C ASP A 401 -4.19 12.41 1.15
N MET A 402 -3.02 11.77 1.17
CA MET A 402 -2.47 11.06 2.30
C MET A 402 -1.21 11.76 2.82
N TYR A 403 -1.25 12.16 4.08
CA TYR A 403 -0.18 12.86 4.78
C TYR A 403 0.58 11.89 5.67
N TRP A 404 1.91 11.85 5.51
CA TRP A 404 2.83 11.25 6.46
C TRP A 404 2.87 12.15 7.69
N VAL A 405 2.60 11.55 8.85
CA VAL A 405 2.65 12.20 10.16
C VAL A 405 3.66 11.44 11.02
N SER A 406 4.58 12.17 11.66
CA SER A 406 5.55 11.60 12.59
C SER A 406 5.47 12.23 13.98
N ARG A 407 5.44 11.37 15.01
CA ARG A 407 5.68 11.74 16.41
C ARG A 407 7.09 11.37 16.88
N ASN A 408 7.99 10.99 15.97
CA ASN A 408 9.29 10.46 16.33
C ASN A 408 10.13 11.56 17.04
N PRO A 409 10.54 11.37 18.30
CA PRO A 409 11.15 12.45 19.08
C PRO A 409 12.50 12.89 18.51
N GLN A 410 13.30 11.98 17.94
CA GLN A 410 14.58 12.32 17.33
C GLN A 410 14.39 13.13 16.04
N LEU A 411 13.38 12.81 15.22
CA LEU A 411 13.07 13.63 14.05
C LEU A 411 12.59 15.03 14.46
N LEU A 412 11.78 15.13 15.51
CA LEU A 412 11.30 16.41 16.06
C LEU A 412 12.40 17.24 16.76
N GLU A 413 13.48 16.60 17.20
CA GLU A 413 14.65 17.22 17.82
C GLU A 413 15.63 17.74 16.77
N TYR A 414 15.91 16.95 15.73
CA TYR A 414 16.91 17.29 14.72
C TYR A 414 16.37 18.14 13.56
N PHE A 415 15.10 17.94 13.15
CA PHE A 415 14.56 18.59 11.96
C PHE A 415 14.25 20.07 12.21
N LYS A 416 14.68 20.91 11.26
CA LYS A 416 14.43 22.34 11.18
C LYS A 416 13.62 22.60 9.92
N GLU A 417 12.49 23.28 10.10
CA GLU A 417 11.62 23.66 8.99
C GLU A 417 12.24 24.75 8.10
N SER A 418 11.65 24.92 6.92
CA SER A 418 11.99 25.95 5.95
C SER A 418 10.70 26.53 5.40
N GLU A 419 10.75 27.75 4.89
CA GLU A 419 9.57 28.41 4.30
C GLU A 419 8.89 27.52 3.23
N PRO A 420 7.55 27.42 3.22
CA PRO A 420 6.82 26.58 2.28
C PRO A 420 6.99 27.08 0.83
N TRP A 421 6.81 26.17 -0.13
CA TRP A 421 6.94 26.55 -1.55
C TRP A 421 5.90 27.59 -1.93
N SER A 422 6.34 28.73 -2.49
CA SER A 422 5.46 29.71 -3.12
C SER A 422 5.74 29.73 -4.63
N PRO A 423 4.71 29.73 -5.50
CA PRO A 423 4.93 29.80 -6.94
C PRO A 423 5.74 31.05 -7.30
N THR A 424 6.83 30.91 -8.06
CA THR A 424 7.63 32.04 -8.54
C THR A 424 6.84 32.84 -9.60
N SER A 425 7.16 34.12 -9.84
CA SER A 425 6.39 34.96 -10.80
C SER A 425 6.80 34.75 -12.26
N SER A 426 8.05 34.36 -12.50
CA SER A 426 8.72 34.35 -13.80
C SER A 426 8.17 33.38 -14.86
N VAL A 427 7.29 32.44 -14.50
CA VAL A 427 6.70 31.48 -15.46
C VAL A 427 5.32 31.92 -15.95
N HIS A 428 4.69 32.91 -15.30
CA HIS A 428 3.39 33.47 -15.69
C HIS A 428 3.47 34.77 -16.50
N ASP A 429 4.64 35.40 -16.60
CA ASP A 429 4.85 36.61 -17.40
C ASP A 429 5.02 36.35 -18.91
N MET A 430 5.07 35.08 -19.34
CA MET A 430 4.80 34.72 -20.73
C MET A 430 3.32 35.00 -21.01
N PRO A 431 2.96 35.87 -21.97
CA PRO A 431 1.58 36.18 -22.24
C PRO A 431 0.75 34.90 -22.44
N ASN A 432 -0.46 34.90 -21.89
CA ASN A 432 -1.51 34.13 -22.53
C ASN A 432 -1.59 34.61 -23.98
N HIS A 433 -1.00 33.87 -24.91
CA HIS A 433 -1.52 33.90 -26.26
C HIS A 433 -2.93 33.33 -26.15
N ASP A 434 -3.89 34.24 -26.12
CA ASP A 434 -5.32 33.99 -26.15
C ASP A 434 -5.70 33.35 -27.49
N VAL A 435 -5.32 32.08 -27.65
CA VAL A 435 -6.03 31.15 -28.50
C VAL A 435 -7.28 30.78 -27.70
N PRO A 436 -8.49 31.23 -28.10
CA PRO A 436 -9.70 30.89 -27.36
C PRO A 436 -9.86 29.38 -27.43
N MET A 437 -9.71 28.69 -26.29
CA MET A 437 -9.98 27.26 -26.24
C MET A 437 -11.49 27.09 -26.43
N ARG A 438 -11.90 26.65 -27.63
CA ARG A 438 -13.29 26.28 -27.91
C ARG A 438 -13.75 25.28 -26.85
N LYS A 439 -14.92 25.53 -26.27
CA LYS A 439 -15.60 24.57 -25.40
C LYS A 439 -16.00 23.37 -26.25
N PRO A 440 -16.15 22.16 -25.68
CA PRO A 440 -16.69 21.01 -26.41
C PRO A 440 -18.07 21.28 -27.03
N SER A 441 -18.89 22.14 -26.42
CA SER A 441 -20.16 22.64 -26.96
C SER A 441 -20.05 23.40 -28.29
N ASP A 442 -18.89 23.96 -28.59
CA ASP A 442 -18.68 24.82 -29.76
C ASP A 442 -18.35 24.00 -31.02
N PHE A 443 -18.24 22.67 -30.89
CA PHE A 443 -17.92 21.73 -31.97
C PHE A 443 -19.15 20.90 -32.35
N SER A 444 -19.28 20.54 -33.62
CA SER A 444 -20.13 19.42 -34.00
C SER A 444 -19.59 18.10 -33.42
N ALA A 445 -20.44 17.08 -33.30
CA ALA A 445 -20.04 15.79 -32.73
C ALA A 445 -18.86 15.13 -33.47
N ALA A 446 -18.78 15.29 -34.80
CA ALA A 446 -17.69 14.77 -35.61
C ALA A 446 -16.37 15.53 -35.40
N GLU A 447 -16.40 16.86 -35.34
CA GLU A 447 -15.21 17.67 -35.02
C GLU A 447 -14.71 17.37 -33.59
N LEU A 448 -15.61 17.22 -32.62
CA LEU A 448 -15.24 16.90 -31.24
C LEU A 448 -14.60 15.51 -31.14
N GLU A 449 -15.13 14.51 -31.86
CA GLU A 449 -14.48 13.20 -31.98
C GLU A 449 -13.07 13.31 -32.57
N GLU A 450 -12.90 14.10 -33.64
CA GLU A 450 -11.60 14.30 -34.29
C GLU A 450 -10.59 14.98 -33.36
N GLU A 451 -10.98 16.03 -32.65
CA GLU A 451 -10.12 16.73 -31.68
C GLU A 451 -9.77 15.87 -30.46
N LEU A 452 -10.71 15.06 -29.96
CA LEU A 452 -10.43 14.06 -28.91
C LEU A 452 -9.45 12.99 -29.40
N PHE A 453 -9.57 12.54 -30.66
CA PHE A 453 -8.66 11.59 -31.26
C PHE A 453 -7.24 12.18 -31.45
N LYS A 454 -7.13 13.42 -31.95
CA LYS A 454 -5.85 14.16 -32.03
C LYS A 454 -5.21 14.33 -30.66
N LEU A 455 -5.99 14.72 -29.64
CA LEU A 455 -5.51 14.85 -28.27
C LEU A 455 -5.03 13.50 -27.70
N PHE A 456 -5.76 12.41 -27.94
CA PHE A 456 -5.33 11.07 -27.55
C PHE A 456 -4.00 10.67 -28.21
N LEU A 457 -3.88 10.83 -29.54
CA LEU A 457 -2.66 10.52 -30.27
C LEU A 457 -1.47 11.36 -29.76
N THR A 458 -1.67 12.66 -29.59
CA THR A 458 -0.63 13.58 -29.08
C THR A 458 -0.21 13.18 -27.67
N THR A 459 -1.16 12.91 -26.77
CA THR A 459 -0.87 12.46 -25.40
C THR A 459 -0.14 11.11 -25.36
N ARG A 460 -0.49 10.18 -26.26
CA ARG A 460 0.04 8.80 -26.29
C ARG A 460 1.39 8.67 -26.97
N PHE A 461 1.66 9.47 -28.00
CA PHE A 461 2.86 9.38 -28.86
C PHE A 461 3.82 10.57 -28.72
N GLN A 462 3.38 11.68 -28.10
CA GLN A 462 4.21 12.80 -27.68
C GLN A 462 3.98 13.17 -26.19
N PRO A 463 4.04 12.19 -25.25
CA PRO A 463 3.81 12.45 -23.83
C PRO A 463 4.80 13.48 -23.27
N SER A 464 4.31 14.36 -22.39
CA SER A 464 5.19 15.20 -21.58
C SER A 464 5.79 14.38 -20.44
N TYR A 465 7.12 14.39 -20.34
CA TYR A 465 7.87 13.79 -19.24
C TYR A 465 8.32 14.83 -18.20
N SER A 466 7.90 16.09 -18.29
CA SER A 466 8.40 17.19 -17.44
C SER A 466 8.33 16.86 -15.96
N LYS A 467 7.20 16.30 -15.48
CA LYS A 467 7.06 15.87 -14.07
C LYS A 467 8.11 14.84 -13.64
N SER A 468 8.29 13.77 -14.42
CA SER A 468 9.23 12.68 -14.06
C SER A 468 10.68 13.12 -14.21
N VAL A 469 11.01 13.83 -15.30
CA VAL A 469 12.36 14.37 -15.54
C VAL A 469 12.72 15.38 -14.47
N ALA A 470 11.80 16.28 -14.08
CA ALA A 470 12.05 17.23 -13.00
C ALA A 470 12.30 16.54 -11.66
N ALA A 471 11.48 15.54 -11.30
CA ALA A 471 11.67 14.79 -10.05
C ALA A 471 12.97 13.97 -10.02
N ASP A 472 13.32 13.29 -11.12
CA ASP A 472 14.54 12.48 -11.21
C ASP A 472 15.80 13.38 -11.23
N SER A 473 15.77 14.49 -11.96
CA SER A 473 16.85 15.49 -11.98
C SER A 473 16.99 16.20 -10.64
N TRP A 474 15.87 16.54 -9.98
CA TRP A 474 15.85 17.10 -8.63
C TRP A 474 16.55 16.16 -7.66
N LEU A 475 16.24 14.86 -7.71
CA LEU A 475 16.82 13.87 -6.81
C LEU A 475 18.33 13.70 -7.03
N ALA A 476 18.80 13.82 -8.28
CA ALA A 476 20.22 13.79 -8.61
C ALA A 476 20.97 15.06 -8.17
N LEU A 477 20.39 16.26 -8.37
CA LEU A 477 21.00 17.51 -7.89
C LEU A 477 20.95 17.63 -6.37
N MET A 478 19.88 17.16 -5.73
CA MET A 478 19.75 17.12 -4.27
C MET A 478 20.77 16.17 -3.65
N ASP A 479 21.04 15.03 -4.28
CA ASP A 479 22.11 14.12 -3.88
C ASP A 479 23.50 14.79 -3.92
N ARG A 480 23.79 15.55 -5.00
CA ARG A 480 25.01 16.38 -5.09
C ARG A 480 25.03 17.50 -4.04
N PHE A 481 23.92 18.21 -3.83
CA PHE A 481 23.82 19.29 -2.85
C PHE A 481 24.14 18.84 -1.43
N LEU A 482 23.72 17.62 -1.06
CA LEU A 482 24.01 17.00 0.24
C LEU A 482 25.45 16.46 0.38
N ILE A 483 26.27 16.54 -0.67
CA ILE A 483 27.71 16.22 -0.65
C ILE A 483 28.56 17.48 -0.51
N LEU A 484 28.11 18.62 -1.04
CA LEU A 484 28.89 19.86 -1.06
C LEU A 484 29.13 20.39 0.36
N GLU A 485 30.40 20.44 0.74
CA GLU A 485 30.88 21.08 1.96
C GLU A 485 30.63 22.61 1.93
N ASP A 486 30.78 23.28 3.07
CA ASP A 486 30.42 24.69 3.21
C ASP A 486 31.48 25.67 2.65
N ASP A 487 32.62 25.16 2.18
CA ASP A 487 33.64 25.89 1.44
C ASP A 487 33.29 26.05 -0.06
N CYS A 488 32.53 25.12 -0.64
CA CYS A 488 32.02 25.16 -2.02
C CYS A 488 30.83 26.12 -2.22
N ILE A 489 30.86 27.32 -1.63
CA ILE A 489 29.73 28.27 -1.54
C ILE A 489 29.06 28.56 -2.90
N GLU A 490 29.86 28.93 -3.91
CA GLU A 490 29.33 29.32 -5.24
C GLU A 490 28.65 28.14 -5.95
N GLU A 491 29.27 26.95 -5.93
CA GLU A 491 28.67 25.75 -6.51
C GLU A 491 27.39 25.35 -5.76
N LYS A 492 27.42 25.38 -4.43
CA LYS A 492 26.28 25.04 -3.57
C LYS A 492 25.10 25.97 -3.80
N ALA A 493 25.35 27.27 -3.98
CA ALA A 493 24.35 28.26 -4.38
C ALA A 493 23.78 27.98 -5.78
N HIS A 494 24.63 27.69 -6.77
CA HIS A 494 24.20 27.38 -8.14
C HIS A 494 23.38 26.09 -8.23
N VAL A 495 23.80 25.01 -7.56
CA VAL A 495 23.03 23.76 -7.47
C VAL A 495 21.69 24.00 -6.79
N LYS A 496 21.63 24.81 -5.72
CA LYS A 496 20.36 25.17 -5.06
C LYS A 496 19.42 25.96 -5.97
N ALA A 497 19.93 26.89 -6.78
CA ALA A 497 19.13 27.62 -7.76
C ALA A 497 18.50 26.67 -8.81
N ASN A 498 19.28 25.72 -9.32
CA ASN A 498 18.80 24.70 -10.27
C ASN A 498 17.77 23.76 -9.62
N ILE A 499 17.95 23.40 -8.35
CA ILE A 499 16.96 22.63 -7.57
C ILE A 499 15.62 23.37 -7.47
N LEU A 500 15.63 24.68 -7.18
CA LEU A 500 14.41 25.49 -7.09
C LEU A 500 13.67 25.59 -8.44
N GLN A 501 14.39 25.77 -9.55
CA GLN A 501 13.79 25.74 -10.89
C GLN A 501 13.11 24.39 -11.21
N LEU A 502 13.74 23.27 -10.83
CA LEU A 502 13.16 21.94 -11.01
C LEU A 502 11.92 21.71 -10.13
N ILE A 503 11.86 22.33 -8.95
CA ILE A 503 10.68 22.29 -8.07
C ILE A 503 9.50 23.04 -8.72
N ASP A 504 9.73 24.24 -9.26
CA ASP A 504 8.69 25.00 -9.98
C ASP A 504 8.15 24.20 -11.18
N ILE A 505 9.04 23.67 -12.03
CA ILE A 505 8.66 22.81 -13.17
C ILE A 505 7.88 21.57 -12.71
N TYR A 506 8.29 20.96 -11.59
CA TYR A 506 7.62 19.78 -11.06
C TYR A 506 6.19 20.09 -10.61
N TYR A 507 5.98 21.18 -9.87
CA TYR A 507 4.66 21.56 -9.35
C TYR A 507 3.72 22.03 -10.46
N ASP A 508 4.20 22.83 -11.42
CA ASP A 508 3.41 23.21 -12.60
C ASP A 508 2.99 21.98 -13.42
N ALA A 509 3.89 20.99 -13.57
CA ALA A 509 3.62 19.75 -14.29
C ALA A 509 2.64 18.80 -13.58
N LEU A 510 2.30 18.99 -12.30
CA LEU A 510 1.25 18.21 -11.62
C LEU A 510 -0.14 18.48 -12.21
N ASP A 511 -0.40 19.73 -12.57
CA ASP A 511 -1.73 20.20 -13.01
C ASP A 511 -1.85 20.46 -14.51
N ALA A 512 -0.73 20.48 -15.25
CA ALA A 512 -0.72 20.67 -16.71
C ALA A 512 -1.76 19.82 -17.48
N PRO A 513 -2.03 18.54 -17.15
CA PRO A 513 -3.08 17.76 -17.83
C PRO A 513 -4.50 18.29 -17.63
N LYS A 514 -4.77 18.98 -16.51
CA LYS A 514 -6.08 19.60 -16.20
C LYS A 514 -6.21 20.99 -16.84
N LYS A 515 -5.09 21.72 -16.99
CA LYS A 515 -4.99 23.11 -17.44
C LYS A 515 -4.73 23.27 -18.96
N GLY A 516 -5.19 22.32 -19.78
CA GLY A 516 -5.11 22.43 -21.24
C GLY A 516 -3.84 21.90 -21.90
N GLY A 517 -2.97 21.19 -21.18
CA GLY A 517 -1.79 20.55 -21.77
C GLY A 517 -0.71 21.53 -22.22
N ARG A 518 -0.66 22.75 -21.65
CA ARG A 518 0.48 23.66 -21.82
C ARG A 518 1.76 22.89 -21.48
N LYS A 519 2.61 22.68 -22.48
CA LYS A 519 3.98 22.21 -22.24
C LYS A 519 4.66 23.29 -21.42
N SER A 520 5.17 22.94 -20.24
CA SER A 520 6.15 23.76 -19.54
C SER A 520 7.40 23.77 -20.42
N ILE A 521 7.48 24.70 -21.37
CA ILE A 521 8.66 24.90 -22.19
C ILE A 521 9.70 25.54 -21.27
N ALA A 522 10.48 24.69 -20.61
CA ALA A 522 11.83 25.07 -20.25
C ALA A 522 12.53 25.36 -21.58
N SER A 523 12.85 26.62 -21.83
CA SER A 523 13.59 27.07 -23.00
C SER A 523 15.07 26.67 -22.87
N THR A 524 15.34 25.36 -22.98
CA THR A 524 16.59 24.88 -23.53
C THR A 524 16.45 24.89 -25.05
N GLU A 525 16.54 26.09 -25.63
CA GLU A 525 17.08 26.19 -26.98
C GLU A 525 18.52 25.65 -26.94
N GLU A 526 18.98 25.09 -28.05
CA GLU A 526 20.19 24.24 -28.14
C GLU A 526 20.12 22.91 -27.37
N ASN A 527 19.38 21.95 -27.94
CA ASN A 527 20.02 20.78 -28.56
C ASN A 527 19.02 19.99 -29.42
N GLN A 528 19.12 20.12 -30.74
CA GLN A 528 18.37 19.30 -31.68
C GLN A 528 19.00 17.91 -31.83
N SER A 529 18.17 16.92 -32.19
CA SER A 529 18.49 15.52 -32.52
C SER A 529 19.10 14.65 -31.40
N HIS A 530 18.32 13.68 -30.89
CA HIS A 530 18.43 12.25 -31.28
C HIS A 530 17.34 11.39 -30.59
N PRO A 531 16.97 10.22 -31.14
CA PRO A 531 15.78 9.48 -30.71
C PRO A 531 15.97 8.69 -29.42
N VAL A 532 14.92 8.66 -28.60
CA VAL A 532 14.81 7.80 -27.41
C VAL A 532 14.75 6.33 -27.84
N ASN A 533 15.66 5.50 -27.36
CA ASN A 533 15.59 4.05 -27.54
C ASN A 533 15.32 3.36 -26.19
N GLU A 534 14.29 2.53 -26.14
CA GLU A 534 13.86 1.87 -24.91
C GLU A 534 14.82 0.73 -24.54
N ASN A 535 15.30 0.72 -23.29
CA ASN A 535 15.50 -0.55 -22.57
C ASN A 535 15.52 -0.32 -21.05
N ARG A 536 14.65 -1.06 -20.35
CA ARG A 536 14.49 -0.97 -18.90
C ARG A 536 15.53 -1.79 -18.15
N SER A 537 15.66 -1.51 -16.86
CA SER A 537 16.27 -2.36 -15.83
C SER A 537 17.79 -2.64 -15.91
N SER A 538 18.62 -1.63 -15.60
CA SER A 538 19.82 -1.83 -14.76
C SER A 538 20.56 -0.54 -14.37
N ARG A 539 20.99 -0.50 -13.09
CA ARG A 539 22.27 0.04 -12.56
C ARG A 539 22.52 1.57 -12.58
N ARG A 540 23.15 2.01 -11.47
CA ARG A 540 23.70 3.35 -11.17
C ARG A 540 22.72 4.53 -11.27
N ILE A 541 23.07 5.61 -10.56
CA ILE A 541 22.55 6.95 -10.86
C ILE A 541 23.36 7.45 -12.07
N GLU A 542 23.11 6.86 -13.24
CA GLU A 542 23.57 7.42 -14.51
C GLU A 542 22.70 8.64 -14.82
N GLY A 543 23.16 9.81 -14.39
CA GLY A 543 22.52 11.10 -14.65
C GLY A 543 22.61 11.50 -16.13
N ARG A 544 21.94 10.78 -17.02
CA ARG A 544 21.92 11.07 -18.48
C ARG A 544 21.24 12.41 -18.82
N ASN A 545 20.46 12.97 -17.89
CA ASN A 545 19.92 14.33 -17.97
C ASN A 545 20.79 15.39 -17.24
N VAL A 546 21.85 14.97 -16.56
CA VAL A 546 22.85 15.86 -15.92
C VAL A 546 24.07 16.02 -16.84
N SER A 547 24.41 15.00 -17.64
CA SER A 547 25.51 15.07 -18.61
C SER A 547 25.28 16.11 -19.71
N THR A 548 24.02 16.43 -20.06
CA THR A 548 23.69 17.49 -21.03
C THR A 548 23.80 18.90 -20.44
N LEU A 549 23.67 19.07 -19.12
CA LEU A 549 23.84 20.37 -18.44
C LEU A 549 25.30 20.71 -18.12
N TYR A 550 26.20 19.71 -18.02
CA TYR A 550 27.62 19.92 -17.65
C TYR A 550 28.65 19.15 -18.50
N GLY A 551 28.27 18.59 -19.64
CA GLY A 551 29.18 18.16 -20.70
C GLY A 551 30.16 17.01 -20.39
N ARG A 552 29.92 16.18 -19.36
CA ARG A 552 30.77 15.00 -19.05
C ARG A 552 29.97 13.78 -18.58
N GLU A 553 30.34 12.60 -19.10
CA GLU A 553 29.88 11.28 -18.66
C GLU A 553 30.55 10.87 -17.33
N ASN A 554 30.29 11.59 -16.25
CA ASN A 554 30.88 11.30 -14.94
C ASN A 554 29.91 10.53 -14.04
N SER A 555 30.08 9.21 -13.93
CA SER A 555 29.54 8.47 -12.79
C SER A 555 30.28 8.89 -11.52
N PHE A 556 29.62 9.59 -10.60
CA PHE A 556 30.19 9.95 -9.30
C PHE A 556 29.77 8.95 -8.21
N THR A 557 30.64 8.75 -7.21
CA THR A 557 30.30 8.02 -5.98
C THR A 557 29.66 9.00 -5.01
N SER A 558 28.44 8.69 -4.55
CA SER A 558 27.71 9.58 -3.64
C SER A 558 28.08 9.30 -2.19
N THR A 559 28.62 10.31 -1.50
CA THR A 559 28.87 10.29 -0.05
C THR A 559 27.70 10.88 0.77
N SER A 560 26.60 11.24 0.09
CA SER A 560 25.36 11.70 0.71
C SER A 560 24.76 10.61 1.61
N VAL A 561 23.71 10.94 2.37
CA VAL A 561 22.91 9.93 3.09
C VAL A 561 22.30 8.88 2.15
N LEU A 562 21.88 9.25 0.94
CA LEU A 562 21.28 8.32 -0.04
C LEU A 562 22.33 7.37 -0.62
N GLY A 563 23.52 7.90 -0.95
CA GLY A 563 24.67 7.09 -1.36
C GLY A 563 25.11 6.13 -0.26
N SER A 564 25.28 6.65 0.96
CA SER A 564 25.64 5.87 2.16
C SER A 564 24.69 4.69 2.41
N ILE A 565 23.37 4.91 2.28
CA ILE A 565 22.36 3.84 2.39
C ILE A 565 22.56 2.80 1.27
N TYR A 566 22.66 3.25 0.01
CA TYR A 566 22.78 2.34 -1.13
C TYR A 566 24.06 1.49 -1.06
N ASP A 567 25.19 2.11 -0.74
CA ASP A 567 26.49 1.45 -0.68
C ASP A 567 26.56 0.51 0.52
N THR A 568 26.05 0.89 1.69
CA THR A 568 26.00 0.01 2.88
C THR A 568 25.16 -1.24 2.63
N VAL A 569 24.00 -1.14 1.97
CA VAL A 569 23.22 -2.34 1.62
C VAL A 569 23.89 -3.15 0.51
N SER A 570 24.68 -2.51 -0.37
CA SER A 570 25.40 -3.18 -1.45
C SER A 570 26.65 -3.92 -0.96
N SER A 571 27.35 -3.37 0.03
CA SER A 571 28.52 -3.97 0.68
C SER A 571 28.16 -4.94 1.81
N TYR A 572 26.90 -4.98 2.27
CA TYR A 572 26.45 -5.89 3.32
C TYR A 572 26.56 -7.37 2.90
N GLN A 573 27.73 -7.94 3.16
CA GLN A 573 28.01 -9.36 3.08
C GLN A 573 27.33 -10.06 4.25
N ALA A 574 26.21 -10.68 3.96
CA ALA A 574 25.65 -11.73 4.79
C ALA A 574 26.33 -13.04 4.40
N GLU A 575 26.67 -13.91 5.35
CA GLU A 575 26.74 -15.33 5.05
C GLU A 575 25.36 -15.74 4.51
N ASP A 576 25.30 -16.19 3.25
CA ASP A 576 24.10 -16.77 2.66
C ASP A 576 24.11 -18.27 2.96
N PRO A 577 23.36 -18.74 3.97
CA PRO A 577 23.43 -20.14 4.36
C PRO A 577 22.61 -21.02 3.40
N SER A 578 21.93 -20.42 2.40
CA SER A 578 21.30 -21.16 1.29
C SER A 578 22.30 -21.63 0.22
N MET A 579 23.59 -21.24 0.33
CA MET A 579 24.70 -21.84 -0.43
C MET A 579 25.21 -23.17 0.14
N LYS A 580 24.64 -23.66 1.26
CA LYS A 580 24.94 -25.01 1.78
C LYS A 580 24.39 -26.09 0.83
N GLU A 581 25.03 -27.25 0.83
CA GLU A 581 24.58 -28.42 0.08
C GLU A 581 23.15 -28.82 0.48
N VAL A 582 22.33 -29.23 -0.51
CA VAL A 582 20.91 -29.55 -0.27
C VAL A 582 20.77 -30.85 0.52
N GLY A 583 20.40 -30.72 1.79
CA GLY A 583 20.23 -31.83 2.72
C GLY A 583 18.76 -32.26 2.85
N LYS A 584 18.53 -33.58 2.94
CA LYS A 584 17.24 -34.12 3.38
C LYS A 584 17.17 -34.06 4.90
N LEU A 585 15.98 -33.82 5.46
CA LEU A 585 15.75 -33.92 6.90
C LEU A 585 15.95 -35.38 7.35
N PRO A 586 16.71 -35.67 8.43
CA PRO A 586 17.01 -37.04 8.85
C PRO A 586 15.78 -37.91 9.18
N CYS A 587 14.64 -37.32 9.50
CA CYS A 587 13.37 -38.03 9.72
C CYS A 587 12.66 -38.44 8.41
N PHE A 588 13.02 -37.81 7.29
CA PHE A 588 12.46 -38.08 5.96
C PHE A 588 13.41 -38.87 5.07
N ASP A 589 14.73 -38.87 5.35
CA ASP A 589 15.71 -39.72 4.66
C ASP A 589 15.62 -41.18 5.13
N VAL A 590 14.49 -41.80 4.79
CA VAL A 590 14.15 -43.20 5.02
C VAL A 590 13.81 -43.87 3.68
N GLU A 591 13.78 -45.20 3.65
CA GLU A 591 13.33 -45.93 2.47
C GLU A 591 11.87 -45.62 2.13
N VAL A 592 11.58 -45.46 0.83
CA VAL A 592 10.26 -45.09 0.31
C VAL A 592 9.81 -46.16 -0.69
N PRO A 593 8.52 -46.59 -0.68
CA PRO A 593 8.03 -47.59 -1.62
C PRO A 593 8.34 -47.21 -3.08
N LYS A 594 9.01 -48.11 -3.80
CA LYS A 594 9.48 -47.86 -5.17
C LYS A 594 8.34 -47.45 -6.13
N VAL A 595 7.15 -48.04 -5.97
CA VAL A 595 5.95 -47.68 -6.74
C VAL A 595 5.58 -46.19 -6.59
N CYS A 596 5.72 -45.63 -5.38
CA CYS A 596 5.49 -44.20 -5.14
C CYS A 596 6.59 -43.33 -5.78
N LEU A 597 7.85 -43.78 -5.74
CA LEU A 597 8.98 -43.08 -6.37
C LEU A 597 8.85 -43.04 -7.89
N ASP A 598 8.56 -44.17 -8.54
CA ASP A 598 8.42 -44.24 -10.00
C ASP A 598 7.23 -43.36 -10.46
N LYS A 599 6.06 -43.48 -9.81
CA LYS A 599 4.87 -42.63 -10.05
C LYS A 599 5.20 -41.13 -9.96
N TRP A 600 5.81 -40.69 -8.85
CA TRP A 600 6.04 -39.27 -8.62
C TRP A 600 7.20 -38.69 -9.42
N LYS A 601 8.10 -39.54 -9.95
CA LYS A 601 9.19 -39.09 -10.82
C LYS A 601 8.63 -38.63 -12.17
N GLU A 602 7.73 -39.41 -12.76
CA GLU A 602 7.01 -39.03 -13.99
C GLU A 602 6.16 -37.77 -13.78
N LEU A 603 5.38 -37.72 -12.69
CA LEU A 603 4.56 -36.56 -12.34
C LEU A 603 5.39 -35.29 -12.08
N TYR A 604 6.56 -35.42 -11.44
CA TYR A 604 7.45 -34.28 -11.22
C TYR A 604 8.08 -33.77 -12.52
N ASP A 605 8.38 -34.66 -13.46
CA ASP A 605 8.89 -34.28 -14.78
C ASP A 605 7.82 -33.56 -15.62
N GLN A 606 6.55 -34.00 -15.53
CA GLN A 606 5.39 -33.28 -16.08
C GLN A 606 5.21 -31.91 -15.41
N TYR A 607 5.22 -31.84 -14.08
CA TYR A 607 5.13 -30.58 -13.32
C TYR A 607 6.21 -29.58 -13.74
N ARG A 608 7.47 -30.02 -13.92
CA ARG A 608 8.56 -29.13 -14.33
C ARG A 608 8.37 -28.56 -15.75
N GLN A 609 7.65 -29.26 -16.63
CA GLN A 609 7.29 -28.76 -17.95
C GLN A 609 6.10 -27.79 -17.86
N GLU A 610 5.03 -28.19 -17.19
CA GLU A 610 3.81 -27.37 -17.02
C GLU A 610 4.08 -26.05 -16.29
N MET A 611 4.85 -26.10 -15.21
CA MET A 611 5.28 -24.91 -14.46
C MET A 611 6.21 -24.01 -15.28
N ARG A 612 7.02 -24.56 -16.19
CA ARG A 612 7.83 -23.75 -17.12
C ARG A 612 6.93 -22.98 -18.09
N THR A 613 5.93 -23.65 -18.66
CA THR A 613 4.96 -23.02 -19.56
C THR A 613 4.13 -21.94 -18.85
N ALA A 614 3.65 -22.22 -17.64
CA ALA A 614 2.93 -21.23 -16.81
C ALA A 614 3.77 -19.98 -16.53
N LEU A 615 5.05 -20.15 -16.17
CA LEU A 615 5.98 -19.04 -15.89
C LEU A 615 6.44 -18.28 -17.14
N GLN A 616 6.16 -18.77 -18.35
CA GLN A 616 6.39 -18.08 -19.63
C GLN A 616 5.23 -17.17 -20.05
N GLN A 617 4.08 -17.24 -19.37
CA GLN A 617 2.97 -16.33 -19.61
C GLN A 617 3.30 -14.88 -19.22
N GLY A 618 2.46 -13.94 -19.69
CA GLY A 618 2.60 -12.53 -19.40
C GLY A 618 2.59 -12.19 -17.90
N PRO A 619 2.99 -10.96 -17.51
CA PRO A 619 3.14 -10.57 -16.11
C PRO A 619 1.88 -10.76 -15.24
N GLU A 620 0.69 -10.71 -15.85
CA GLU A 620 -0.61 -10.75 -15.19
C GLU A 620 -1.11 -12.21 -15.01
N GLY A 621 -1.09 -13.05 -16.05
CA GLY A 621 -1.61 -14.44 -15.97
C GLY A 621 -0.69 -15.48 -15.32
N LYS A 622 0.63 -15.28 -15.34
CA LYS A 622 1.62 -16.30 -14.90
C LYS A 622 1.48 -16.80 -13.46
N ASN A 623 0.93 -15.97 -12.56
CA ASN A 623 0.75 -16.35 -11.15
C ASN A 623 -0.44 -17.31 -11.02
N GLU A 624 -1.58 -16.95 -11.61
CA GLU A 624 -2.80 -17.77 -11.62
C GLU A 624 -2.55 -19.12 -12.33
N ALA A 625 -1.85 -19.11 -13.46
CA ALA A 625 -1.44 -20.33 -14.14
C ALA A 625 -0.49 -21.21 -13.30
N ALA A 626 0.44 -20.61 -12.55
CA ALA A 626 1.31 -21.36 -11.65
C ALA A 626 0.54 -21.97 -10.45
N ASP A 627 -0.45 -21.25 -9.91
CA ASP A 627 -1.28 -21.72 -8.81
C ASP A 627 -2.23 -22.85 -9.26
N GLU A 628 -2.84 -22.77 -10.44
CA GLU A 628 -3.62 -23.88 -11.02
C GLU A 628 -2.75 -25.12 -11.30
N VAL A 629 -1.49 -24.96 -11.74
CA VAL A 629 -0.55 -26.08 -11.83
C VAL A 629 -0.29 -26.70 -10.44
N ILE A 630 -0.04 -25.90 -9.40
CA ILE A 630 0.17 -26.43 -8.03
C ILE A 630 -1.08 -27.19 -7.53
N LYS A 631 -2.26 -26.60 -7.74
CA LYS A 631 -3.58 -27.17 -7.39
C LYS A 631 -3.83 -28.50 -8.09
N LYS A 632 -3.48 -28.64 -9.37
CA LYS A 632 -3.52 -29.93 -10.10
C LYS A 632 -2.73 -31.03 -9.36
N TYR A 633 -1.49 -30.75 -8.95
CA TYR A 633 -0.68 -31.77 -8.24
C TYR A 633 -1.14 -32.01 -6.80
N LYS A 634 -1.75 -31.01 -6.12
CA LYS A 634 -2.47 -31.25 -4.85
C LYS A 634 -3.65 -32.21 -5.05
N MET A 635 -4.49 -31.99 -6.07
CA MET A 635 -5.60 -32.90 -6.42
C MET A 635 -5.10 -34.32 -6.69
N ILE A 636 -3.95 -34.50 -7.35
CA ILE A 636 -3.36 -35.83 -7.60
C ILE A 636 -2.87 -36.50 -6.30
N LEU A 637 -2.25 -35.75 -5.39
CA LEU A 637 -1.75 -36.28 -4.12
C LEU A 637 -2.88 -36.57 -3.11
N TYR A 638 -3.78 -35.61 -2.91
CA TYR A 638 -4.80 -35.65 -1.86
C TYR A 638 -6.17 -36.12 -2.33
N GLY A 639 -6.46 -36.13 -3.63
CA GLY A 639 -7.83 -36.31 -4.15
C GLY A 639 -8.77 -35.13 -3.83
N ALA A 640 -8.23 -34.02 -3.32
CA ALA A 640 -8.92 -32.82 -2.87
C ALA A 640 -8.01 -31.59 -3.02
N ALA A 641 -8.54 -30.38 -2.83
CA ALA A 641 -7.77 -29.15 -3.03
C ALA A 641 -6.71 -28.99 -1.95
N GLU A 642 -7.05 -29.34 -0.70
CA GLU A 642 -6.13 -29.38 0.44
C GLU A 642 -6.08 -30.75 1.12
N PHE A 643 -5.04 -30.97 1.95
CA PHE A 643 -4.83 -32.23 2.66
C PHE A 643 -5.96 -32.53 3.64
N GLU A 644 -6.42 -31.50 4.33
CA GLU A 644 -7.44 -31.54 5.39
C GLU A 644 -8.83 -31.97 4.85
N GLU A 645 -9.05 -31.88 3.54
CA GLU A 645 -10.26 -32.33 2.83
C GLU A 645 -10.15 -33.76 2.27
N SER A 646 -8.97 -34.39 2.38
CA SER A 646 -8.68 -35.67 1.75
C SER A 646 -9.49 -36.82 2.35
N LYS A 647 -10.06 -37.65 1.46
CA LYS A 647 -10.68 -38.93 1.80
C LYS A 647 -9.76 -40.14 1.56
N ARG A 648 -8.50 -39.91 1.17
CA ARG A 648 -7.52 -40.97 0.92
C ARG A 648 -6.97 -41.54 2.22
N VAL A 649 -6.47 -42.76 2.18
CA VAL A 649 -5.79 -43.40 3.32
C VAL A 649 -4.51 -42.64 3.64
N MET A 650 -4.37 -42.12 4.87
CA MET A 650 -3.24 -41.25 5.25
C MET A 650 -1.86 -41.87 5.01
N GLU A 651 -1.70 -43.18 5.19
CA GLU A 651 -0.41 -43.86 4.97
C GLU A 651 0.02 -43.84 3.50
N GLU A 652 -0.92 -43.95 2.55
CA GLU A 652 -0.63 -43.75 1.13
C GLU A 652 -0.18 -42.32 0.86
N ILE A 653 -0.88 -41.33 1.43
CA ILE A 653 -0.53 -39.91 1.27
C ILE A 653 0.87 -39.65 1.84
N PHE A 654 1.23 -40.21 2.98
CA PHE A 654 2.56 -40.03 3.58
C PHE A 654 3.66 -40.72 2.77
N ASN A 655 3.42 -41.91 2.22
CA ASN A 655 4.37 -42.60 1.33
C ASN A 655 4.60 -41.81 0.03
N GLU A 656 3.53 -41.28 -0.56
CA GLU A 656 3.60 -40.42 -1.74
C GLU A 656 4.26 -39.06 -1.43
N ALA A 657 3.97 -38.44 -0.28
CA ALA A 657 4.61 -37.20 0.17
C ALA A 657 6.12 -37.38 0.41
N LEU A 658 6.54 -38.50 0.99
CA LEU A 658 7.96 -38.87 1.10
C LEU A 658 8.59 -39.07 -0.28
N ALA A 659 7.90 -39.72 -1.23
CA ALA A 659 8.42 -39.87 -2.59
C ALA A 659 8.68 -38.52 -3.25
N ILE A 660 7.71 -37.59 -3.19
CA ILE A 660 7.86 -36.22 -3.68
C ILE A 660 9.06 -35.53 -3.02
N TYR A 661 9.21 -35.66 -1.69
CA TYR A 661 10.32 -35.07 -0.95
C TYR A 661 11.68 -35.63 -1.42
N HIS A 662 11.81 -36.95 -1.55
CA HIS A 662 13.05 -37.56 -2.04
C HIS A 662 13.42 -37.10 -3.45
N ILE A 663 12.48 -37.20 -4.39
CA ILE A 663 12.69 -36.86 -5.81
C ILE A 663 13.11 -35.40 -5.97
N THR A 664 12.42 -34.48 -5.28
CA THR A 664 12.71 -33.04 -5.40
C THR A 664 14.06 -32.67 -4.78
N TYR A 665 14.42 -33.25 -3.63
CA TYR A 665 15.70 -32.96 -2.96
C TYR A 665 16.88 -33.55 -3.70
N ASP A 666 16.79 -34.79 -4.21
CA ASP A 666 17.86 -35.38 -5.01
C ASP A 666 18.03 -34.66 -6.35
N TYR A 667 16.94 -34.15 -6.95
CA TYR A 667 17.01 -33.26 -8.11
C TYR A 667 17.65 -31.89 -7.79
N ALA A 668 17.43 -31.38 -6.58
CA ALA A 668 17.92 -30.08 -6.10
C ALA A 668 19.41 -30.09 -5.72
N LYS A 669 19.96 -31.21 -5.20
CA LYS A 669 21.39 -31.36 -4.80
C LYS A 669 22.39 -30.87 -5.84
N THR A 670 22.14 -31.16 -7.12
CA THR A 670 23.03 -30.77 -8.23
C THR A 670 22.68 -29.42 -8.87
N ARG A 671 21.79 -28.63 -8.23
CA ARG A 671 21.22 -27.41 -8.81
C ARG A 671 21.03 -26.28 -7.80
N SER A 672 19.95 -26.32 -7.03
CA SER A 672 19.50 -25.23 -6.17
C SER A 672 18.38 -25.71 -5.26
N ALA A 673 18.41 -25.32 -3.98
CA ALA A 673 17.33 -25.55 -3.03
C ALA A 673 15.96 -24.97 -3.46
N SER A 674 15.91 -24.08 -4.46
CA SER A 674 14.66 -23.62 -5.07
C SER A 674 13.77 -24.76 -5.61
N TYR A 675 14.36 -25.86 -6.07
CA TYR A 675 13.65 -27.02 -6.61
C TYR A 675 12.95 -27.88 -5.53
N CYS A 676 13.39 -27.80 -4.27
CA CYS A 676 12.69 -28.40 -3.12
C CYS A 676 11.28 -27.83 -2.91
N GLY A 677 10.98 -26.67 -3.50
CA GLY A 677 9.71 -25.98 -3.33
C GLY A 677 8.47 -26.74 -3.83
N PHE A 678 8.61 -27.71 -4.74
CA PHE A 678 7.48 -28.56 -5.13
C PHE A 678 6.97 -29.42 -3.96
N ALA A 679 7.88 -30.01 -3.18
CA ALA A 679 7.50 -30.82 -2.01
C ALA A 679 6.74 -29.99 -0.97
N TRP A 680 7.18 -28.78 -0.65
CA TRP A 680 6.51 -27.94 0.35
C TRP A 680 5.24 -27.26 -0.17
N LYS A 681 5.11 -27.01 -1.49
CA LYS A 681 3.89 -26.45 -2.09
C LYS A 681 2.79 -27.48 -2.27
N VAL A 682 3.12 -28.71 -2.66
CA VAL A 682 2.15 -29.78 -2.94
C VAL A 682 1.95 -30.68 -1.72
N ALA A 683 3.04 -31.23 -1.16
CA ALA A 683 3.01 -32.20 -0.06
C ALA A 683 3.16 -31.56 1.34
N GLY A 684 3.23 -30.23 1.44
CA GLY A 684 3.63 -29.52 2.68
C GLY A 684 2.83 -29.88 3.92
N SER A 685 1.49 -29.92 3.84
CA SER A 685 0.62 -30.32 4.97
C SER A 685 0.90 -31.75 5.44
N ALA A 686 1.01 -32.70 4.50
CA ALA A 686 1.30 -34.10 4.81
C ALA A 686 2.71 -34.28 5.40
N LEU A 687 3.72 -33.57 4.87
CA LEU A 687 5.09 -33.57 5.41
C LEU A 687 5.13 -32.99 6.83
N ILE A 688 4.41 -31.91 7.10
CA ILE A 688 4.29 -31.31 8.44
C ILE A 688 3.69 -32.31 9.44
N GLN A 689 2.59 -32.98 9.09
CA GLN A 689 1.97 -33.97 9.99
C GLN A 689 2.86 -35.20 10.20
N LEU A 690 3.55 -35.66 9.15
CA LEU A 690 4.52 -36.75 9.24
C LEU A 690 5.73 -36.39 10.10
N TYR A 691 6.19 -35.13 10.06
CA TYR A 691 7.24 -34.61 10.94
C TYR A 691 6.79 -34.67 12.41
N ALA A 692 5.59 -34.17 12.70
CA ALA A 692 5.02 -34.18 14.05
C ALA A 692 4.92 -35.61 14.61
N LYS A 693 4.33 -36.56 13.87
CA LYS A 693 4.25 -37.97 14.27
C LYS A 693 5.63 -38.62 14.54
N LYS A 694 6.64 -38.30 13.72
CA LYS A 694 8.02 -38.78 13.93
C LYS A 694 8.75 -38.05 15.07
N GLY A 695 8.29 -36.87 15.47
CA GLY A 695 8.74 -36.13 16.66
C GLY A 695 8.14 -36.69 17.95
N GLU A 696 6.82 -36.88 17.99
CA GLU A 696 6.09 -37.50 19.11
C GLU A 696 6.65 -38.88 19.45
N GLY A 697 6.99 -39.69 18.45
CA GLY A 697 7.68 -40.96 18.66
C GLY A 697 9.05 -40.82 19.33
N LYS A 698 9.81 -39.75 19.05
CA LYS A 698 11.09 -39.48 19.72
C LYS A 698 10.93 -38.98 21.14
N ASP A 699 9.96 -38.12 21.41
CA ASP A 699 9.69 -37.64 22.77
C ASP A 699 9.07 -38.74 23.64
N ALA A 700 8.24 -39.63 23.07
CA ALA A 700 7.78 -40.84 23.73
C ALA A 700 8.93 -41.83 24.02
N ILE A 701 9.83 -42.08 23.05
CA ILE A 701 11.02 -42.91 23.27
C ILE A 701 11.96 -42.28 24.31
N ARG A 702 12.12 -40.96 24.32
CA ARG A 702 12.91 -40.24 25.32
C ARG A 702 12.29 -40.33 26.72
N ALA A 703 10.97 -40.14 26.84
CA ALA A 703 10.24 -40.35 28.08
C ALA A 703 10.30 -41.81 28.56
N LEU A 704 10.33 -42.80 27.65
CA LEU A 704 10.54 -44.21 27.97
C LEU A 704 11.99 -44.53 28.38
N SER A 705 12.98 -43.83 27.83
CA SER A 705 14.37 -43.89 28.28
C SER A 705 14.55 -43.26 29.67
N ASP A 706 13.97 -42.09 29.90
CA ASP A 706 13.99 -41.41 31.21
C ASP A 706 13.24 -42.25 32.28
N ARG A 707 12.17 -42.98 31.90
CA ARG A 707 11.49 -43.98 32.74
C ARG A 707 12.33 -45.24 32.99
N ARG A 708 13.30 -45.59 32.12
CA ARG A 708 14.24 -46.71 32.33
C ARG A 708 15.39 -46.38 33.28
N GLU A 709 15.82 -45.12 33.34
CA GLU A 709 16.83 -44.66 34.31
C GLU A 709 16.23 -44.38 35.70
N LYS A 710 14.91 -44.15 35.79
CA LYS A 710 14.19 -43.93 37.06
C LYS A 710 13.19 -45.04 37.35
N GLY A 711 13.72 -46.19 37.79
CA GLY A 711 12.88 -47.24 38.37
C GLY A 711 12.28 -46.80 39.71
N GLY A 712 10.96 -46.88 39.84
CA GLY A 712 10.28 -46.77 41.14
C GLY A 712 8.98 -45.96 41.14
N ILE A 713 7.85 -46.67 41.03
CA ILE A 713 6.59 -46.42 41.77
C ILE A 713 5.96 -45.01 41.63
N GLU A 714 4.93 -44.86 40.78
CA GLU A 714 3.53 -44.72 41.26
C GLU A 714 2.54 -44.66 40.06
N GLU A 715 1.74 -45.72 39.87
CA GLU A 715 0.56 -45.70 38.99
C GLU A 715 -0.68 -45.27 39.81
N LYS A 716 -1.30 -44.11 39.50
CA LYS A 716 -2.76 -43.89 39.67
C LYS A 716 -3.39 -42.55 39.19
N GLU A 717 -2.66 -41.65 38.53
CA GLU A 717 -3.22 -40.34 38.08
C GLU A 717 -3.29 -40.13 36.55
N GLU A 718 -3.11 -41.17 35.72
CA GLU A 718 -3.14 -41.04 34.24
C GLU A 718 -4.43 -41.51 33.54
N GLU A 719 -5.39 -42.16 34.22
CA GLU A 719 -6.66 -42.59 33.58
C GLU A 719 -7.68 -41.47 33.33
N GLU A 720 -7.57 -40.32 34.01
CA GLU A 720 -8.55 -39.22 33.88
C GLU A 720 -8.25 -38.25 32.71
N LYS A 721 -7.03 -38.28 32.16
CA LYS A 721 -6.62 -37.41 31.04
C LYS A 721 -6.99 -37.92 29.65
N LEU A 722 -7.43 -39.18 29.53
CA LEU A 722 -7.74 -39.80 28.23
C LEU A 722 -9.19 -39.55 27.74
N ARG A 723 -10.05 -38.89 28.53
CA ARG A 723 -11.49 -38.74 28.24
C ARG A 723 -11.92 -37.46 27.50
N THR A 724 -10.97 -36.64 27.03
CA THR A 724 -11.27 -35.34 26.39
C THR A 724 -10.98 -35.29 24.88
N TYR A 725 -10.72 -36.43 24.24
CA TYR A 725 -10.35 -36.53 22.82
C TYR A 725 -11.51 -36.91 21.86
N ASP A 726 -12.77 -36.70 22.26
CA ASP A 726 -13.93 -37.20 21.53
C ASP A 726 -14.97 -36.09 21.20
N VAL A 727 -14.55 -35.11 20.40
CA VAL A 727 -15.42 -34.05 19.84
C VAL A 727 -15.21 -33.90 18.32
N THR A 728 -15.39 -35.00 17.58
CA THR A 728 -15.24 -35.01 16.10
C THR A 728 -16.47 -35.60 15.40
N ARG A 729 -17.69 -35.29 15.88
CA ARG A 729 -18.98 -35.69 15.26
C ARG A 729 -20.11 -34.66 15.43
N ALA A 730 -20.11 -33.62 14.61
CA ALA A 730 -21.21 -32.68 14.29
C ALA A 730 -20.67 -31.62 13.32
N ILE A 731 -21.27 -31.18 12.20
CA ILE A 731 -22.57 -31.42 11.55
C ILE A 731 -22.35 -31.34 10.01
N ILE A 732 -23.18 -32.01 9.22
CA ILE A 732 -23.24 -31.92 7.74
C ILE A 732 -24.47 -31.08 7.36
N VAL A 733 -24.44 -30.36 6.21
CA VAL A 733 -25.56 -30.08 5.25
C VAL A 733 -25.59 -28.63 4.69
N ASN A 734 -25.24 -28.55 3.40
CA ASN A 734 -25.82 -27.77 2.28
C ASN A 734 -25.65 -26.24 2.01
N ASP A 735 -25.15 -26.02 0.78
CA ASP A 735 -25.74 -25.28 -0.36
C ASP A 735 -25.40 -23.82 -0.69
N ASN A 736 -24.63 -23.69 -1.78
CA ASN A 736 -24.91 -22.97 -3.04
C ASN A 736 -25.34 -21.49 -3.00
N ASN A 737 -24.54 -20.64 -3.67
CA ASN A 737 -24.97 -20.09 -4.97
C ASN A 737 -23.84 -19.46 -5.79
N THR A 738 -23.94 -19.60 -7.12
CA THR A 738 -23.08 -19.01 -8.14
C THR A 738 -23.84 -17.98 -8.97
N MET A 739 -23.24 -16.81 -9.18
CA MET A 739 -23.49 -15.87 -10.30
C MET A 739 -22.16 -15.14 -10.54
N GLY A 740 -21.72 -14.84 -11.76
CA GLY A 740 -22.43 -14.79 -13.04
C GLY A 740 -22.06 -13.47 -13.70
N PHE A 741 -21.06 -13.48 -14.59
CA PHE A 741 -20.33 -12.28 -15.00
C PHE A 741 -20.70 -11.84 -16.43
N GLU A 742 -21.91 -11.34 -16.61
CA GLU A 742 -22.36 -10.67 -17.84
C GLU A 742 -23.18 -9.42 -17.51
N ASP A 743 -22.63 -8.22 -17.76
CA ASP A 743 -23.38 -7.05 -18.24
C ASP A 743 -22.44 -5.84 -18.45
N ALA A 744 -21.87 -5.73 -19.66
CA ALA A 744 -20.98 -4.63 -20.04
C ALA A 744 -21.19 -4.15 -21.50
N LYS A 745 -22.44 -4.08 -21.97
CA LYS A 745 -22.79 -3.64 -23.35
C LYS A 745 -24.01 -2.71 -23.46
N SER A 746 -24.40 -1.99 -22.39
CA SER A 746 -25.63 -1.18 -22.36
C SER A 746 -25.46 0.27 -21.89
N TYR A 747 -24.29 0.89 -22.15
CA TYR A 747 -24.06 2.31 -21.83
C TYR A 747 -23.64 3.14 -23.04
N VAL A 748 -24.14 4.39 -23.05
CA VAL A 748 -24.03 5.44 -24.08
C VAL A 748 -25.04 5.37 -25.25
N LYS A 749 -25.88 6.41 -25.32
CA LYS A 749 -26.46 6.96 -26.56
C LYS A 749 -25.87 8.37 -26.76
N PHE A 750 -25.69 8.76 -28.03
CA PHE A 750 -24.84 9.87 -28.52
C PHE A 750 -23.34 9.57 -28.53
N PRO A 751 -22.59 10.04 -29.55
CA PRO A 751 -21.46 9.27 -30.07
C PRO A 751 -20.26 9.26 -29.13
N LEU A 752 -19.94 8.08 -28.61
CA LEU A 752 -18.55 7.72 -28.31
C LEU A 752 -17.76 7.70 -29.63
N PRO A 753 -16.50 8.13 -29.62
CA PRO A 753 -15.57 7.81 -30.70
C PRO A 753 -15.39 6.29 -30.83
N THR A 754 -16.16 5.66 -31.72
CA THR A 754 -16.16 4.21 -31.92
C THR A 754 -14.73 3.71 -32.20
N ARG A 755 -13.93 4.53 -32.88
CA ARG A 755 -12.51 4.28 -33.17
C ARG A 755 -11.59 4.20 -31.93
N ILE A 756 -11.86 4.97 -30.87
CA ILE A 756 -11.01 4.93 -29.65
C ILE A 756 -11.30 3.65 -28.85
N LEU A 757 -12.58 3.29 -28.73
CA LEU A 757 -12.99 2.03 -28.11
C LEU A 757 -12.57 0.81 -28.94
N GLU A 758 -12.66 0.87 -30.27
CA GLU A 758 -12.15 -0.19 -31.15
C GLU A 758 -10.63 -0.37 -31.03
N VAL A 759 -9.84 0.68 -30.83
CA VAL A 759 -8.38 0.55 -30.60
C VAL A 759 -8.06 -0.06 -29.23
N TYR A 760 -8.89 0.19 -28.21
CA TYR A 760 -8.77 -0.46 -26.90
C TYR A 760 -9.25 -1.94 -26.94
N LEU A 761 -10.36 -2.23 -27.61
CA LEU A 761 -11.00 -3.56 -27.63
C LEU A 761 -10.37 -4.51 -28.66
N LYS A 762 -9.86 -4.03 -29.81
CA LYS A 762 -9.13 -4.90 -30.77
C LYS A 762 -7.79 -5.41 -30.22
N ARG A 763 -7.31 -4.86 -29.10
CA ARG A 763 -6.16 -5.41 -28.35
C ARG A 763 -6.54 -6.44 -27.29
N SER A 764 -7.73 -6.40 -26.68
CA SER A 764 -8.17 -7.47 -25.78
C SER A 764 -8.39 -8.79 -26.51
N ASP A 765 -8.79 -8.74 -27.80
CA ASP A 765 -9.04 -9.93 -28.63
C ASP A 765 -7.77 -10.43 -29.36
N THR A 766 -6.59 -9.86 -29.08
CA THR A 766 -5.28 -10.33 -29.62
C THR A 766 -4.22 -10.60 -28.56
N GLU A 767 -4.55 -10.47 -27.27
CA GLU A 767 -3.74 -10.91 -26.12
C GLU A 767 -4.58 -11.80 -25.17
N SER A 768 -5.27 -12.80 -25.73
CA SER A 768 -5.99 -13.88 -25.01
C SER A 768 -5.33 -15.24 -25.24
#